data_AF-A0A7V9MZU6-F1
#
_entry.id   AF-A0A7V9MZU6-F1
#
_cell.length_a   1.000
_cell.length_b   1.000
_cell.length_c   1.000
_cell.angle_alpha   90.00
_cell.angle_beta   90.00
_cell.angle_gamma   90.00
#
_symmetry.space_group_name_H-M   'P 1'
#
loop_
_entity.id
_entity.type
_entity.pdbx_description
1 polymer ?
#
loop_
_entity_poly.entity_id
_entity_poly.type
_entity_poly.pdbx_seq_one_letter_code
_entity_poly.pdbx_strand_id
1 'polypeptide(L)'
;MNTSLAAALLAALPAAGQEQAKPEAREPMVIDASNVSTPNARAAEALKSPEPMVIDASKRPVRTAQNEPVPATQESTDGRGIPGRLRNYEKPVLQNNQGAVVAPPPEAFPAESWFPVPDRWRIVDALGVGGQWWDPYNQNVIKGDRPILGSDDWFLDLTGVSDSVAELRSFPTPVSIQTTQRPGSLDVFGQADSSVYVQTFIAGADIYKGSTAFKPPEIEFRFAVAMNVNYAMVSERRVLSVDPGRPSHRLDGLVGLQEAFLDYHIRNVDDRYDFDSIRVGIQPFTSDFRGFLFQDNQLGVRLFGDRDNNRYQYNLGFFARLEKDTNSGLNDITQMVRNDYVLVANGYAQDFPVPGFTSELTAVYNMDREANDIHIDFNGFPSRPALLGDIRPRDYDAVYLGYSGDGHWGDINLTVTGYGVVGEDRNNFFTSRPADISGYFLAAEPSMDFDWIRVRASALYASGDDNPYDDHEGGFDAIFENPQFAGSDTSYWIRQSIPFAGGGRAVFLNSRNGILNDLRSSKEEGQSNFNNPGTVLLGGGVDFDVLPELRAAVNVNHLWFADTTLVSALRQENTISQDLGWDTSLALTYRPWLTQNIVFRASGAVLSPGPGFGDLFTNSSQDGQYYSMLFNAILTF
;
A
#
# COMPACT_ATOMS: atom_id res chain seq x y z
N MET A 1 -43.66 -37.94 2.48
CA MET A 1 -43.59 -36.72 3.30
C MET A 1 -42.19 -36.15 3.14
N ASN A 2 -42.14 -35.16 2.26
CA ASN A 2 -41.16 -34.14 1.87
C ASN A 2 -39.64 -34.39 1.92
N THR A 3 -39.10 -34.40 0.69
CA THR A 3 -37.73 -34.14 0.22
C THR A 3 -37.55 -32.68 -0.24
N SER A 4 -36.30 -32.19 -0.19
CA SER A 4 -35.65 -31.11 -0.98
C SER A 4 -36.20 -29.67 -0.97
N LEU A 5 -35.32 -28.68 -0.75
CA LEU A 5 -34.99 -27.67 -1.80
C LEU A 5 -33.74 -26.84 -1.45
N ALA A 6 -32.90 -26.66 -2.46
CA ALA A 6 -31.81 -25.70 -2.57
C ALA A 6 -32.25 -24.49 -3.41
N ALA A 7 -31.41 -23.44 -3.41
CA ALA A 7 -31.33 -22.32 -4.36
C ALA A 7 -32.40 -21.20 -4.28
N ALA A 8 -31.91 -19.94 -4.14
CA ALA A 8 -32.09 -18.84 -5.10
C ALA A 8 -32.01 -17.46 -4.40
N LEU A 9 -31.11 -16.58 -4.87
CA LEU A 9 -31.50 -15.22 -5.29
C LEU A 9 -30.41 -14.63 -6.21
N LEU A 10 -30.57 -14.90 -7.50
CA LEU A 10 -29.98 -14.15 -8.61
C LEU A 10 -31.17 -13.64 -9.42
N ALA A 11 -31.33 -12.33 -9.59
CA ALA A 11 -32.40 -11.76 -10.39
C ALA A 11 -31.82 -11.06 -11.62
N ALA A 12 -32.05 -11.68 -12.78
CA ALA A 12 -31.84 -11.12 -14.10
C ALA A 12 -33.06 -10.27 -14.53
N LEU A 13 -32.81 -9.15 -15.20
CA LEU A 13 -33.81 -8.33 -15.91
C LEU A 13 -34.02 -8.89 -17.33
N PRO A 14 -35.27 -8.87 -17.88
CA PRO A 14 -35.52 -9.32 -19.24
C PRO A 14 -35.43 -8.20 -20.27
N ALA A 15 -35.05 -8.58 -21.50
CA ALA A 15 -35.13 -7.76 -22.71
C ALA A 15 -36.38 -8.10 -23.53
N ALA A 16 -37.11 -7.08 -24.00
CA ALA A 16 -37.91 -7.07 -25.24
C ALA A 16 -38.28 -5.62 -25.60
N GLY A 17 -38.21 -5.28 -26.90
CA GLY A 17 -37.99 -3.92 -27.39
C GLY A 17 -39.20 -3.14 -27.93
N GLN A 18 -38.86 -2.30 -28.92
CA GLN A 18 -39.63 -1.24 -29.62
C GLN A 18 -39.44 0.16 -28.97
N GLU A 19 -39.11 1.27 -29.63
CA GLU A 19 -39.01 1.66 -31.04
C GLU A 19 -38.17 2.96 -31.11
N GLN A 20 -37.49 3.22 -32.23
CA GLN A 20 -36.57 4.34 -32.45
C GLN A 20 -37.27 5.71 -32.48
N ALA A 21 -36.71 6.71 -31.78
CA ALA A 21 -36.92 8.13 -32.10
C ALA A 21 -35.62 8.94 -31.93
N LYS A 22 -35.26 9.67 -32.98
CA LYS A 22 -34.11 10.61 -33.09
C LYS A 22 -34.11 11.67 -31.98
N PRO A 23 -32.94 12.12 -31.47
CA PRO A 23 -32.84 13.39 -30.78
C PRO A 23 -32.68 14.56 -31.77
N GLU A 24 -33.65 15.47 -31.77
CA GLU A 24 -33.53 16.81 -32.37
C GLU A 24 -32.71 17.73 -31.46
N ALA A 25 -31.80 18.48 -32.08
CA ALA A 25 -31.02 19.54 -31.46
C ALA A 25 -31.92 20.71 -31.03
N ARG A 26 -31.68 21.27 -29.83
CA ARG A 26 -32.18 22.58 -29.43
C ARG A 26 -31.03 23.51 -29.05
N GLU A 27 -30.96 24.62 -29.78
CA GLU A 27 -30.10 25.78 -29.59
C GLU A 27 -30.46 26.61 -28.33
N PRO A 28 -29.55 27.47 -27.85
CA PRO A 28 -29.62 28.07 -26.51
C PRO A 28 -30.57 29.27 -26.44
N MET A 29 -31.26 29.41 -25.29
CA MET A 29 -32.17 30.54 -25.04
C MET A 29 -31.46 31.67 -24.28
N VAL A 30 -31.36 32.82 -24.95
CA VAL A 30 -30.94 34.12 -24.43
C VAL A 30 -32.08 34.71 -23.57
N ILE A 31 -31.77 35.23 -22.39
CA ILE A 31 -32.73 35.95 -21.55
C ILE A 31 -32.46 37.46 -21.69
N ASP A 32 -33.45 38.16 -22.25
CA ASP A 32 -33.49 39.60 -22.48
C ASP A 32 -33.89 40.35 -21.20
N ALA A 33 -33.15 41.42 -20.92
CA ALA A 33 -33.25 42.26 -19.74
C ALA A 33 -34.08 43.51 -20.05
N SER A 34 -35.41 43.41 -20.01
CA SER A 34 -36.28 44.58 -19.93
C SER A 34 -37.61 44.24 -19.29
N ASN A 35 -37.78 44.58 -18.01
CA ASN A 35 -39.00 45.12 -17.37
C ASN A 35 -39.08 44.75 -15.88
N VAL A 36 -38.42 45.52 -15.02
CA VAL A 36 -38.98 45.84 -13.69
C VAL A 36 -38.64 47.31 -13.38
N SER A 37 -39.68 48.13 -13.22
CA SER A 37 -39.62 49.56 -12.92
C SER A 37 -39.43 49.85 -11.42
N THR A 38 -38.50 50.77 -11.12
CA THR A 38 -38.22 51.47 -9.84
C THR A 38 -39.31 52.53 -9.50
N PRO A 39 -39.47 53.02 -8.24
CA PRO A 39 -38.60 54.07 -7.61
C PRO A 39 -38.43 53.90 -6.06
N ASN A 40 -37.54 54.55 -5.30
CA ASN A 40 -36.69 55.73 -5.50
C ASN A 40 -35.51 55.78 -4.50
N ALA A 41 -34.52 56.62 -4.83
CA ALA A 41 -33.18 56.73 -4.26
C ALA A 41 -33.02 57.53 -2.95
N ARG A 42 -31.93 57.25 -2.21
CA ARG A 42 -30.95 58.28 -1.77
C ARG A 42 -29.61 57.70 -1.27
N ALA A 43 -28.55 58.18 -1.94
CA ALA A 43 -27.17 58.42 -1.50
C ALA A 43 -26.28 57.25 -1.03
N ALA A 44 -25.31 56.92 -1.89
CA ALA A 44 -24.11 56.16 -1.62
C ALA A 44 -22.95 57.09 -1.22
N GLU A 45 -22.10 56.67 -0.29
CA GLU A 45 -20.70 57.14 -0.21
C GLU A 45 -19.81 56.08 0.48
N ALA A 46 -18.57 55.99 0.01
CA ALA A 46 -17.66 54.86 0.13
C ALA A 46 -16.95 54.71 1.49
N LEU A 47 -16.77 53.46 1.96
CA LEU A 47 -15.91 53.12 3.08
C LEU A 47 -14.42 53.12 2.66
N LYS A 48 -13.64 54.02 3.25
CA LYS A 48 -12.17 54.00 3.28
C LYS A 48 -11.70 53.35 4.59
N SER A 49 -10.67 52.50 4.51
CA SER A 49 -9.97 51.87 5.63
C SER A 49 -9.32 52.91 6.57
N PRO A 50 -9.41 52.80 7.91
CA PRO A 50 -8.75 53.72 8.82
C PRO A 50 -7.29 53.32 9.12
N GLU A 51 -6.43 54.35 9.23
CA GLU A 51 -5.02 54.29 9.65
C GLU A 51 -4.86 54.10 11.19
N PRO A 52 -3.71 53.61 11.66
CA PRO A 52 -3.50 53.28 13.07
C PRO A 52 -3.34 54.51 13.98
N MET A 53 -3.99 54.49 15.14
CA MET A 53 -3.99 55.57 16.13
C MET A 53 -2.87 55.39 17.16
N VAL A 54 -2.02 56.41 17.29
CA VAL A 54 -0.97 56.52 18.32
C VAL A 54 -1.58 56.92 19.67
N ILE A 55 -1.20 56.24 20.75
CA ILE A 55 -1.70 56.46 22.11
C ILE A 55 -0.72 57.36 22.89
N ASP A 56 -1.18 58.53 23.35
CA ASP A 56 -0.42 59.46 24.21
C ASP A 56 -0.47 59.01 25.68
N ALA A 57 0.71 58.73 26.26
CA ALA A 57 0.88 58.18 27.60
C ALA A 57 0.78 59.19 28.77
N SER A 58 0.32 60.42 28.54
CA SER A 58 0.40 61.50 29.55
C SER A 58 -0.83 61.76 30.42
N LYS A 59 -1.92 60.96 30.33
CA LYS A 59 -3.14 61.21 31.12
C LYS A 59 -3.53 60.05 32.04
N ARG A 60 -3.22 60.19 33.34
CA ARG A 60 -3.80 59.37 34.43
C ARG A 60 -4.91 60.17 35.14
N PRO A 61 -6.13 59.63 35.29
CA PRO A 61 -7.04 60.07 36.34
C PRO A 61 -6.91 59.16 37.56
N VAL A 62 -6.59 59.77 38.70
CA VAL A 62 -6.65 59.17 40.03
C VAL A 62 -8.12 59.08 40.47
N ARG A 63 -8.58 57.92 40.95
CA ARG A 63 -9.80 57.83 41.76
C ARG A 63 -9.61 56.94 42.99
N THR A 64 -10.15 57.47 44.07
CA THR A 64 -9.98 57.17 45.49
C THR A 64 -10.62 55.84 45.90
N ALA A 65 -9.97 55.13 46.81
CA ALA A 65 -10.42 53.87 47.38
C ALA A 65 -11.60 54.07 48.36
N GLN A 66 -12.62 53.22 48.24
CA GLN A 66 -13.57 52.94 49.32
C GLN A 66 -13.38 51.50 49.77
N ASN A 67 -13.17 51.34 51.08
CA ASN A 67 -12.96 50.09 51.78
C ASN A 67 -14.30 49.43 52.10
N GLU A 68 -14.51 48.19 51.64
CA GLU A 68 -15.37 47.23 52.32
C GLU A 68 -14.65 45.86 52.38
N PRO A 69 -14.65 45.16 53.52
CA PRO A 69 -14.02 43.86 53.65
C PRO A 69 -14.98 42.74 53.20
N VAL A 70 -14.58 41.95 52.20
CA VAL A 70 -15.22 40.67 51.88
C VAL A 70 -14.59 39.59 52.79
N PRO A 71 -15.37 38.76 53.50
CA PRO A 71 -14.82 37.69 54.32
C PRO A 71 -14.36 36.54 53.41
N ALA A 72 -13.05 36.31 53.38
CA ALA A 72 -12.46 35.13 52.75
C ALA A 72 -12.34 34.01 53.80
N THR A 73 -13.26 33.05 53.75
CA THR A 73 -13.04 31.73 54.34
C THR A 73 -13.45 30.68 53.31
N GLN A 74 -12.48 30.22 52.52
CA GLN A 74 -12.47 28.85 52.04
C GLN A 74 -11.34 28.14 52.76
N GLU A 75 -11.72 27.09 53.47
CA GLU A 75 -10.85 26.24 54.26
C GLU A 75 -9.77 25.62 53.38
N SER A 76 -8.53 25.77 53.86
CA SER A 76 -7.33 25.14 53.32
C SER A 76 -7.49 23.62 53.38
N THR A 77 -7.41 22.94 52.24
CA THR A 77 -7.05 21.52 52.24
C THR A 77 -5.61 21.38 52.74
N ASP A 78 -5.42 20.39 53.59
CA ASP A 78 -4.21 20.16 54.38
C ASP A 78 -3.01 19.80 53.50
N GLY A 79 -1.87 20.47 53.70
CA GLY A 79 -0.54 19.88 53.49
C GLY A 79 0.14 19.93 52.11
N ARG A 80 -0.37 20.60 51.06
CA ARG A 80 0.40 20.80 49.80
C ARG A 80 0.55 22.28 49.45
N GLY A 81 1.71 22.85 49.77
CA GLY A 81 2.09 24.21 49.35
C GLY A 81 2.45 24.23 47.86
N ILE A 82 1.75 25.06 47.07
CA ILE A 82 2.09 25.33 45.67
C ILE A 82 3.37 26.18 45.64
N PRO A 83 4.46 25.77 44.96
CA PRO A 83 5.66 26.61 44.85
C PRO A 83 5.39 27.75 43.86
N GLY A 84 5.35 28.97 44.36
CA GLY A 84 5.22 30.16 43.52
C GLY A 84 4.71 31.37 44.32
N ARG A 85 5.10 32.58 43.89
CA ARG A 85 4.57 33.82 44.48
C ARG A 85 3.07 33.87 44.17
N LEU A 86 2.22 33.91 45.21
CA LEU A 86 0.79 34.18 45.07
C LEU A 86 0.63 35.42 44.18
N ARG A 87 0.22 35.21 42.93
CA ARG A 87 -0.18 36.32 42.06
C ARG A 87 -1.43 36.88 42.69
N ASN A 88 -1.35 38.11 43.23
CA ASN A 88 -2.54 38.92 43.40
C ASN A 88 -3.12 39.10 42.00
N TYR A 89 -4.16 38.35 41.67
CA TYR A 89 -4.95 38.61 40.49
C TYR A 89 -5.43 40.06 40.61
N GLU A 90 -5.12 40.90 39.63
CA GLU A 90 -5.76 42.20 39.53
C GLU A 90 -7.28 41.99 39.50
N LYS A 91 -8.02 42.92 40.10
CA LYS A 91 -9.49 42.84 40.12
C LYS A 91 -9.99 42.59 38.69
N PRO A 92 -10.96 41.68 38.49
CA PRO A 92 -11.45 41.35 37.17
C PRO A 92 -11.81 42.63 36.41
N VAL A 93 -11.22 42.80 35.24
CA VAL A 93 -11.55 43.91 34.35
C VAL A 93 -12.96 43.64 33.84
N LEU A 94 -13.94 44.37 34.39
CA LEU A 94 -15.32 44.33 33.91
C LEU A 94 -15.39 45.04 32.57
N GLN A 95 -15.21 44.28 31.49
CA GLN A 95 -15.36 44.79 30.13
C GLN A 95 -16.85 44.92 29.80
N ASN A 96 -17.41 46.11 30.00
CA ASN A 96 -18.80 46.41 29.64
C ASN A 96 -18.90 46.72 28.14
N ASN A 97 -19.05 45.68 27.32
CA ASN A 97 -19.31 45.82 25.89
C ASN A 97 -20.81 46.08 25.68
N GLN A 98 -21.18 47.30 25.26
CA GLN A 98 -22.57 47.61 24.90
C GLN A 98 -23.04 46.70 23.75
N GLY A 99 -24.08 45.89 24.00
CA GLY A 99 -24.63 44.93 23.04
C GLY A 99 -24.09 43.51 23.16
N ALA A 100 -23.10 43.26 24.03
CA ALA A 100 -22.69 41.89 24.34
C ALA A 100 -23.75 41.21 25.22
N VAL A 101 -24.16 40.01 24.82
CA VAL A 101 -24.99 39.15 25.69
C VAL A 101 -24.12 38.72 26.85
N VAL A 102 -24.47 39.18 28.06
CA VAL A 102 -23.80 38.75 29.29
C VAL A 102 -24.05 37.25 29.44
N ALA A 103 -22.98 36.46 29.58
CA ALA A 103 -23.12 35.05 29.90
C ALA A 103 -24.01 34.93 31.14
N PRO A 104 -25.08 34.13 31.10
CA PRO A 104 -26.02 34.05 32.21
C PRO A 104 -25.27 33.62 33.50
N PRO A 105 -25.68 34.11 34.67
CA PRO A 105 -25.07 33.74 35.94
C PRO A 105 -25.04 32.20 36.08
N PRO A 106 -24.03 31.60 36.76
CA PRO A 106 -24.01 30.15 36.99
C PRO A 106 -25.32 29.61 37.58
N GLU A 107 -26.03 30.42 38.36
CA GLU A 107 -27.33 30.08 38.97
C GLU A 107 -28.50 30.05 37.96
N ALA A 108 -28.34 30.63 36.77
CA ALA A 108 -29.32 30.57 35.69
C ALA A 108 -29.28 29.23 34.93
N PHE A 109 -28.26 28.41 35.17
CA PHE A 109 -28.27 26.99 34.84
C PHE A 109 -28.82 26.24 36.06
N PRO A 110 -30.04 25.67 36.01
CA PRO A 110 -30.60 24.99 37.16
C PRO A 110 -29.67 23.84 37.57
N ALA A 111 -29.11 23.91 38.78
CA ALA A 111 -28.27 22.85 39.34
C ALA A 111 -29.02 21.50 39.43
N GLU A 112 -30.36 21.54 39.42
CA GLU A 112 -31.25 20.39 39.50
C GLU A 112 -31.60 19.77 38.13
N SER A 113 -31.20 20.41 37.02
CA SER A 113 -31.48 19.92 35.66
C SER A 113 -30.23 19.41 34.94
N TRP A 114 -29.32 18.75 35.67
CA TRP A 114 -28.34 17.88 35.03
C TRP A 114 -29.09 16.65 34.51
N PHE A 115 -29.53 16.71 33.25
CA PHE A 115 -29.92 15.51 32.54
C PHE A 115 -28.62 14.77 32.21
N PRO A 116 -28.34 13.59 32.81
CA PRO A 116 -27.27 12.77 32.30
C PRO A 116 -27.65 12.44 30.87
N VAL A 117 -26.94 13.03 29.90
CA VAL A 117 -27.06 12.59 28.52
C VAL A 117 -26.41 11.21 28.52
N PRO A 118 -27.18 10.12 28.34
CA PRO A 118 -26.63 8.77 28.49
C PRO A 118 -25.53 8.50 27.47
N ASP A 119 -25.58 9.21 26.35
CA ASP A 119 -24.64 9.09 25.26
C ASP A 119 -24.48 10.43 24.52
N ARG A 120 -23.23 10.82 24.28
CA ARG A 120 -22.83 12.03 23.55
C ARG A 120 -23.46 12.11 22.16
N TRP A 121 -23.75 10.98 21.51
CA TRP A 121 -24.30 10.95 20.16
C TRP A 121 -25.74 11.49 20.11
N ARG A 122 -26.49 11.36 21.21
CA ARG A 122 -27.83 11.97 21.32
C ARG A 122 -27.80 13.49 21.35
N ILE A 123 -26.70 14.10 21.79
CA ILE A 123 -26.50 15.56 21.68
C ILE A 123 -26.28 15.93 20.22
N VAL A 124 -25.44 15.16 19.51
CA VAL A 124 -25.16 15.39 18.08
C VAL A 124 -26.45 15.29 17.25
N ASP A 125 -27.26 14.26 17.52
CA ASP A 125 -28.57 14.08 16.86
C ASP A 125 -29.56 15.19 17.24
N ALA A 126 -29.60 15.62 18.50
CA ALA A 126 -30.45 16.73 18.96
C ALA A 126 -30.04 18.08 18.36
N LEU A 127 -28.74 18.27 18.07
CA LEU A 127 -28.21 19.46 17.38
C LEU A 127 -28.47 19.41 15.86
N GLY A 128 -29.01 18.31 15.32
CA GLY A 128 -29.25 18.14 13.89
C GLY A 128 -27.98 18.13 13.05
N VAL A 129 -26.81 17.95 13.69
CA VAL A 129 -25.57 17.69 12.99
C VAL A 129 -25.73 16.29 12.41
N GLY A 130 -25.61 16.10 11.10
CA GLY A 130 -25.78 14.80 10.45
C GLY A 130 -25.78 14.93 8.93
N GLY A 131 -25.10 13.99 8.26
CA GLY A 131 -24.99 13.91 6.81
C GLY A 131 -25.87 12.82 6.21
N GLN A 132 -26.07 12.91 4.90
CA GLN A 132 -26.56 11.76 4.13
C GLN A 132 -25.47 10.68 4.07
N TRP A 133 -25.86 9.41 3.91
CA TRP A 133 -24.88 8.32 3.89
C TRP A 133 -23.92 8.40 2.70
N TRP A 134 -24.33 9.02 1.58
CA TRP A 134 -23.50 9.26 0.41
C TRP A 134 -22.71 10.58 0.45
N ASP A 135 -22.85 11.37 1.52
CA ASP A 135 -22.09 12.60 1.69
C ASP A 135 -20.79 12.31 2.44
N PRO A 136 -19.62 12.36 1.78
CA PRO A 136 -18.35 12.03 2.42
C PRO A 136 -17.91 13.08 3.46
N TYR A 137 -18.37 14.33 3.33
CA TYR A 137 -17.89 15.46 4.15
C TYR A 137 -18.64 15.64 5.46
N ASN A 138 -19.86 15.09 5.56
CA ASN A 138 -20.67 15.17 6.76
C ASN A 138 -20.62 13.86 7.55
N GLN A 139 -20.78 13.94 8.87
CA GLN A 139 -20.75 12.77 9.74
C GLN A 139 -21.86 11.79 9.41
N ASN A 140 -21.54 10.50 9.28
CA ASN A 140 -22.54 9.46 9.09
C ASN A 140 -22.16 8.12 9.77
N VAL A 141 -23.14 7.23 9.89
CA VAL A 141 -22.98 5.94 10.59
C VAL A 141 -22.09 4.96 9.83
N ILE A 142 -22.06 5.02 8.50
CA ILE A 142 -21.36 4.03 7.65
C ILE A 142 -19.88 4.37 7.43
N LYS A 143 -19.43 5.55 7.86
CA LYS A 143 -18.02 5.98 7.86
C LYS A 143 -17.36 5.83 9.24
N GLY A 144 -18.02 5.14 10.17
CA GLY A 144 -17.58 5.06 11.56
C GLY A 144 -17.65 6.37 12.34
N ASP A 145 -18.24 7.45 11.81
CA ASP A 145 -18.33 8.74 12.52
C ASP A 145 -19.35 8.71 13.67
N ARG A 146 -20.27 7.72 13.68
CA ARG A 146 -21.34 7.53 14.66
C ARG A 146 -21.55 6.05 14.94
N PRO A 147 -22.06 5.71 16.14
CA PRO A 147 -22.37 4.33 16.43
C PRO A 147 -23.53 3.84 15.57
N ILE A 148 -23.57 2.53 15.40
CA ILE A 148 -24.64 1.82 14.71
C ILE A 148 -25.96 2.05 15.46
N LEU A 149 -27.06 2.22 14.73
CA LEU A 149 -28.39 2.43 15.32
C LEU A 149 -28.72 1.36 16.36
N GLY A 150 -28.99 1.79 17.60
CA GLY A 150 -29.32 0.90 18.73
C GLY A 150 -28.10 0.44 19.54
N SER A 151 -26.92 0.96 19.25
CA SER A 151 -25.69 0.81 20.02
C SER A 151 -25.13 2.17 20.42
N ASP A 152 -24.38 2.22 21.53
CA ASP A 152 -23.71 3.43 22.00
C ASP A 152 -22.17 3.38 21.75
N ASP A 153 -21.63 2.19 21.48
CA ASP A 153 -20.19 1.92 21.47
C ASP A 153 -19.68 1.09 20.27
N TRP A 154 -20.58 0.66 19.38
CA TRP A 154 -20.24 -0.06 18.15
C TRP A 154 -20.30 0.84 16.93
N PHE A 155 -19.24 0.80 16.12
CA PHE A 155 -19.10 1.61 14.91
C PHE A 155 -18.98 0.70 13.69
N LEU A 156 -19.45 1.20 12.54
CA LEU A 156 -19.34 0.53 11.24
C LEU A 156 -18.62 1.47 10.27
N ASP A 157 -17.52 1.03 9.71
CA ASP A 157 -16.82 1.72 8.63
C ASP A 157 -16.88 0.86 7.35
N LEU A 158 -17.52 1.41 6.31
CA LEU A 158 -17.65 0.79 5.00
C LEU A 158 -16.76 1.52 4.01
N THR A 159 -15.86 0.78 3.38
CA THR A 159 -14.94 1.30 2.38
C THR A 159 -15.25 0.71 1.02
N GLY A 160 -15.19 1.55 -0.02
CA GLY A 160 -15.37 1.12 -1.39
C GLY A 160 -14.25 1.65 -2.27
N VAL A 161 -13.50 0.76 -2.92
CA VAL A 161 -12.45 1.15 -3.88
C VAL A 161 -12.78 0.61 -5.25
N SER A 162 -12.68 1.47 -6.27
CA SER A 162 -12.67 1.09 -7.68
C SER A 162 -11.33 1.50 -8.26
N ASP A 163 -10.52 0.50 -8.62
CA ASP A 163 -9.21 0.68 -9.23
C ASP A 163 -9.24 0.21 -10.69
N SER A 164 -9.03 1.14 -11.61
CA SER A 164 -8.99 0.90 -13.04
C SER A 164 -7.55 1.06 -13.56
N VAL A 165 -6.99 0.01 -14.14
CA VAL A 165 -5.64 0.01 -14.72
C VAL A 165 -5.70 -0.29 -16.21
N ALA A 166 -5.01 0.50 -17.01
CA ALA A 166 -4.71 0.21 -18.40
C ALA A 166 -3.20 0.30 -18.60
N GLU A 167 -2.58 -0.78 -19.07
CA GLU A 167 -1.15 -0.87 -19.25
C GLU A 167 -0.81 -1.38 -20.65
N LEU A 168 -0.04 -0.60 -21.39
CA LEU A 168 0.55 -0.97 -22.68
C LEU A 168 2.03 -1.21 -22.47
N ARG A 169 2.54 -2.37 -22.86
CA ARG A 169 3.90 -2.77 -22.53
C ARG A 169 4.51 -3.67 -23.59
N SER A 170 5.82 -3.77 -23.57
CA SER A 170 6.57 -4.71 -24.39
C SER A 170 7.56 -5.48 -23.53
N PHE A 171 7.73 -6.77 -23.75
CA PHE A 171 8.79 -7.57 -23.13
C PHE A 171 9.26 -8.68 -24.08
N PRO A 172 10.52 -9.15 -23.99
CA PRO A 172 10.97 -10.28 -24.79
C PRO A 172 10.01 -11.46 -24.60
N THR A 173 9.50 -12.01 -25.69
CA THR A 173 8.52 -13.10 -25.62
C THR A 173 9.12 -14.35 -26.26
N PRO A 174 9.64 -15.31 -25.48
CA PRO A 174 10.13 -16.57 -26.02
C PRO A 174 8.99 -17.34 -26.68
N VAL A 175 9.18 -17.75 -27.92
CA VAL A 175 8.21 -18.55 -28.68
C VAL A 175 8.78 -19.90 -29.05
N SER A 176 7.90 -20.88 -29.21
CA SER A 176 8.26 -22.12 -29.89
C SER A 176 7.95 -21.94 -31.37
N ILE A 177 8.85 -22.39 -32.25
CA ILE A 177 8.68 -22.39 -33.71
C ILE A 177 7.36 -23.03 -34.19
N GLN A 178 6.77 -23.92 -33.37
CA GLN A 178 5.49 -24.58 -33.69
C GLN A 178 4.25 -23.74 -33.34
N THR A 179 4.40 -22.69 -32.54
CA THR A 179 3.28 -21.95 -31.94
C THR A 179 3.27 -20.46 -32.26
N THR A 180 4.26 -19.97 -33.02
CA THR A 180 4.28 -18.57 -33.46
C THR A 180 3.06 -18.26 -34.32
N GLN A 181 2.49 -17.06 -34.15
CA GLN A 181 1.34 -16.63 -34.96
C GLN A 181 1.72 -16.23 -36.38
N ARG A 182 2.99 -15.89 -36.62
CA ARG A 182 3.48 -15.39 -37.91
C ARG A 182 4.02 -16.53 -38.77
N PRO A 183 3.38 -16.87 -39.91
CA PRO A 183 3.90 -17.90 -40.81
C PRO A 183 5.29 -17.53 -41.32
N GLY A 184 6.22 -18.49 -41.29
CA GLY A 184 7.60 -18.31 -41.80
C GLY A 184 8.56 -17.60 -40.84
N SER A 185 8.15 -17.26 -39.62
CA SER A 185 9.05 -16.77 -38.57
C SER A 185 9.90 -17.91 -38.03
N LEU A 186 11.22 -17.79 -38.15
CA LEU A 186 12.20 -18.77 -37.64
C LEU A 186 12.89 -18.31 -36.35
N ASP A 187 12.56 -17.11 -35.87
CA ASP A 187 13.11 -16.57 -34.63
C ASP A 187 12.57 -17.33 -33.41
N VAL A 188 13.40 -17.42 -32.37
CA VAL A 188 13.07 -17.96 -31.06
C VAL A 188 12.35 -16.93 -30.18
N PHE A 189 12.37 -15.65 -30.58
CA PHE A 189 11.58 -14.58 -29.96
C PHE A 189 10.45 -14.09 -30.87
N GLY A 190 9.30 -13.85 -30.24
CA GLY A 190 8.11 -13.32 -30.88
C GLY A 190 8.03 -11.79 -30.82
N GLN A 191 6.86 -11.27 -31.21
CA GLN A 191 6.55 -9.84 -31.01
C GLN A 191 6.41 -9.56 -29.51
N ALA A 192 6.99 -8.44 -29.08
CA ALA A 192 7.09 -8.08 -27.67
C ALA A 192 5.81 -7.43 -27.10
N ASP A 193 4.95 -6.87 -27.95
CA ASP A 193 3.81 -6.06 -27.51
C ASP A 193 2.75 -6.87 -26.75
N SER A 194 2.29 -6.29 -25.65
CA SER A 194 1.21 -6.77 -24.78
C SER A 194 0.42 -5.59 -24.20
N SER A 195 -0.88 -5.78 -24.01
CA SER A 195 -1.73 -4.83 -23.30
C SER A 195 -2.55 -5.53 -22.22
N VAL A 196 -2.72 -4.89 -21.07
CA VAL A 196 -3.52 -5.40 -19.96
C VAL A 196 -4.47 -4.31 -19.48
N TYR A 197 -5.73 -4.68 -19.28
CA TYR A 197 -6.77 -3.83 -18.71
C TYR A 197 -7.33 -4.54 -17.48
N VAL A 198 -7.28 -3.89 -16.33
CA VAL A 198 -7.70 -4.48 -15.06
C VAL A 198 -8.69 -3.56 -14.38
N GLN A 199 -9.79 -4.12 -13.91
CA GLN A 199 -10.73 -3.43 -13.04
C GLN A 199 -10.84 -4.22 -11.74
N THR A 200 -10.50 -3.59 -10.62
CA THR A 200 -10.65 -4.17 -9.29
C THR A 200 -11.65 -3.36 -8.48
N PHE A 201 -12.62 -4.03 -7.87
CA PHE A 201 -13.52 -3.46 -6.88
C PHE A 201 -13.21 -4.08 -5.53
N ILE A 202 -12.91 -3.26 -4.53
CA ILE A 202 -12.69 -3.70 -3.16
C ILE A 202 -13.82 -3.15 -2.30
N ALA A 203 -14.49 -4.02 -1.58
CA ALA A 203 -15.50 -3.66 -0.59
C ALA A 203 -15.01 -4.12 0.79
N GLY A 204 -14.83 -3.16 1.69
CA GLY A 204 -14.41 -3.39 3.06
C GLY A 204 -15.53 -3.06 4.05
N ALA A 205 -15.58 -3.81 5.14
CA ALA A 205 -16.40 -3.53 6.32
C ALA A 205 -15.55 -3.75 7.56
N ASP A 206 -15.47 -2.72 8.39
CA ASP A 206 -14.87 -2.77 9.73
C ASP A 206 -15.95 -2.50 10.78
N ILE A 207 -16.09 -3.43 11.72
CA ILE A 207 -17.02 -3.34 12.84
C ILE A 207 -16.19 -3.41 14.12
N TYR A 208 -16.15 -2.30 14.84
CA TYR A 208 -15.35 -2.20 16.06
C TYR A 208 -16.13 -1.62 17.22
N LYS A 209 -15.68 -2.00 18.42
CA LYS A 209 -16.24 -1.53 19.68
C LYS A 209 -15.24 -0.65 20.41
N GLY A 210 -15.63 0.56 20.76
CA GLY A 210 -14.84 1.45 21.60
C GLY A 210 -14.76 2.89 21.11
N SER A 211 -14.24 3.78 21.97
CA SER A 211 -14.03 5.19 21.63
C SER A 211 -12.61 5.39 21.12
N THR A 212 -12.43 5.26 19.80
CA THR A 212 -11.15 5.39 19.08
C THR A 212 -10.45 6.73 19.26
N ALA A 213 -11.19 7.77 19.69
CA ALA A 213 -10.63 9.09 19.94
C ALA A 213 -9.64 9.15 21.11
N PHE A 214 -9.75 8.24 22.09
CA PHE A 214 -8.95 8.30 23.33
C PHE A 214 -8.35 6.97 23.76
N LYS A 215 -8.89 5.84 23.29
CA LYS A 215 -8.36 4.50 23.57
C LYS A 215 -8.43 3.64 22.31
N PRO A 216 -7.51 2.67 22.15
CA PRO A 216 -7.65 1.66 21.10
C PRO A 216 -9.02 0.94 21.19
N PRO A 217 -9.57 0.45 20.07
CA PRO A 217 -10.74 -0.41 20.07
C PRO A 217 -10.55 -1.62 20.98
N GLU A 218 -11.59 -2.04 21.69
CA GLU A 218 -11.55 -3.26 22.52
C GLU A 218 -11.53 -4.52 21.65
N ILE A 219 -12.28 -4.47 20.54
CA ILE A 219 -12.42 -5.55 19.58
C ILE A 219 -12.74 -4.95 18.20
N GLU A 220 -12.13 -5.49 17.16
CA GLU A 220 -12.29 -5.09 15.75
C GLU A 220 -12.55 -6.33 14.90
N PHE A 221 -13.56 -6.27 14.05
CA PHE A 221 -13.82 -7.28 13.02
C PHE A 221 -13.69 -6.62 11.66
N ARG A 222 -12.69 -7.04 10.89
CA ARG A 222 -12.44 -6.48 9.56
C ARG A 222 -12.61 -7.53 8.48
N PHE A 223 -13.34 -7.17 7.44
CA PHE A 223 -13.66 -8.00 6.31
C PHE A 223 -13.49 -7.21 5.01
N ALA A 224 -12.68 -7.70 4.08
CA ALA A 224 -12.48 -7.06 2.77
C ALA A 224 -12.51 -8.10 1.65
N VAL A 225 -13.40 -7.87 0.68
CA VAL A 225 -13.54 -8.70 -0.53
C VAL A 225 -13.12 -7.89 -1.73
N ALA A 226 -12.33 -8.50 -2.60
CA ALA A 226 -11.92 -7.91 -3.87
C ALA A 226 -12.51 -8.71 -5.04
N MET A 227 -13.15 -8.03 -5.98
CA MET A 227 -13.56 -8.56 -7.27
C MET A 227 -12.65 -7.98 -8.34
N ASN A 228 -11.95 -8.84 -9.07
CA ASN A 228 -11.08 -8.46 -10.17
C ASN A 228 -11.64 -8.96 -11.50
N VAL A 229 -11.59 -8.11 -12.52
CA VAL A 229 -11.80 -8.49 -13.92
C VAL A 229 -10.60 -7.99 -14.70
N ASN A 230 -9.87 -8.92 -15.33
CA ASN A 230 -8.68 -8.59 -16.11
C ASN A 230 -8.82 -9.08 -17.57
N TYR A 231 -8.38 -8.24 -18.50
CA TYR A 231 -8.32 -8.53 -19.91
C TYR A 231 -6.89 -8.30 -20.41
N ALA A 232 -6.24 -9.38 -20.85
CA ALA A 232 -4.88 -9.35 -21.36
C ALA A 232 -4.86 -9.71 -22.84
N MET A 233 -4.04 -9.00 -23.61
CA MET A 233 -3.71 -9.32 -25.01
C MET A 233 -2.19 -9.42 -25.13
N VAL A 234 -1.75 -10.39 -25.92
CA VAL A 234 -0.35 -10.64 -26.25
C VAL A 234 -0.24 -10.96 -27.73
N SER A 235 0.94 -10.75 -28.29
CA SER A 235 1.17 -10.97 -29.72
C SER A 235 1.37 -12.46 -30.07
N GLU A 236 1.73 -13.29 -29.11
CA GLU A 236 2.09 -14.70 -29.35
C GLU A 236 1.17 -15.67 -28.61
N ARG A 237 0.98 -16.86 -29.19
CA ARG A 237 0.24 -17.92 -28.51
C ARG A 237 1.07 -18.56 -27.42
N ARG A 238 0.35 -19.17 -26.48
CA ARG A 238 0.89 -19.90 -25.34
C ARG A 238 1.71 -19.07 -24.35
N VAL A 239 1.49 -17.75 -24.32
CA VAL A 239 2.01 -16.86 -23.28
C VAL A 239 1.00 -16.78 -22.13
N LEU A 240 -0.28 -16.59 -22.44
CA LEU A 240 -1.35 -16.47 -21.43
C LEU A 240 -1.95 -17.83 -20.99
N SER A 241 -1.63 -18.92 -21.68
CA SER A 241 -2.14 -20.26 -21.36
C SER A 241 -1.21 -21.34 -21.93
N VAL A 242 -1.08 -22.48 -21.28
CA VAL A 242 -0.27 -23.58 -21.81
C VAL A 242 -0.85 -24.16 -23.11
N ASP A 243 -2.18 -24.07 -23.31
CA ASP A 243 -2.90 -24.66 -24.44
C ASP A 243 -2.74 -23.82 -25.74
N PRO A 244 -2.13 -24.37 -26.81
CA PRO A 244 -2.00 -23.67 -28.11
C PRO A 244 -3.32 -23.36 -28.82
N GLY A 245 -4.40 -24.04 -28.46
CA GLY A 245 -5.73 -23.82 -29.02
C GLY A 245 -6.38 -22.54 -28.51
N ARG A 246 -5.97 -22.03 -27.35
CA ARG A 246 -6.48 -20.78 -26.78
C ARG A 246 -6.00 -19.57 -27.59
N PRO A 247 -6.82 -18.51 -27.72
CA PRO A 247 -6.42 -17.29 -28.39
C PRO A 247 -5.33 -16.54 -27.59
N SER A 248 -4.64 -15.60 -28.23
CA SER A 248 -3.64 -14.72 -27.57
C SER A 248 -4.27 -13.52 -26.84
N HIS A 249 -5.52 -13.67 -26.43
CA HIS A 249 -6.17 -12.75 -25.50
C HIS A 249 -6.93 -13.56 -24.46
N ARG A 250 -7.04 -13.03 -23.25
CA ARG A 250 -7.72 -13.67 -22.12
C ARG A 250 -8.57 -12.63 -21.41
N LEU A 251 -9.85 -12.95 -21.22
CA LEU A 251 -10.70 -12.31 -20.22
C LEU A 251 -10.81 -13.27 -19.04
N ASP A 252 -10.52 -12.79 -17.85
CA ASP A 252 -10.58 -13.56 -16.62
C ASP A 252 -11.16 -12.72 -15.48
N GLY A 253 -11.67 -13.38 -14.44
CA GLY A 253 -12.22 -12.68 -13.28
C GLY A 253 -12.35 -13.57 -12.07
N LEU A 254 -12.03 -12.98 -10.91
CA LEU A 254 -11.99 -13.66 -9.62
C LEU A 254 -12.64 -12.78 -8.55
N VAL A 255 -13.28 -13.42 -7.57
CA VAL A 255 -13.61 -12.79 -6.29
C VAL A 255 -12.77 -13.45 -5.21
N GLY A 256 -11.90 -12.67 -4.57
CA GLY A 256 -11.00 -13.12 -3.53
C GLY A 256 -11.26 -12.45 -2.19
N LEU A 257 -11.08 -13.18 -1.09
CA LEU A 257 -11.17 -12.64 0.26
C LEU A 257 -9.80 -12.13 0.71
N GLN A 258 -9.64 -10.81 0.78
CA GLN A 258 -8.35 -10.17 1.05
C GLN A 258 -8.08 -10.01 2.54
N GLU A 259 -9.11 -9.69 3.32
CA GLU A 259 -9.01 -9.54 4.77
C GLU A 259 -10.22 -10.17 5.44
N ALA A 260 -9.98 -10.88 6.53
CA ALA A 260 -11.00 -11.47 7.38
C ALA A 260 -10.35 -11.79 8.72
N PHE A 261 -10.30 -10.80 9.60
CA PHE A 261 -9.62 -10.94 10.89
C PHE A 261 -10.41 -10.36 12.05
N LEU A 262 -10.10 -10.89 13.22
CA LEU A 262 -10.49 -10.40 14.53
C LEU A 262 -9.24 -9.79 15.19
N ASP A 263 -9.31 -8.53 15.59
CA ASP A 263 -8.36 -7.92 16.51
C ASP A 263 -8.96 -7.85 17.91
N TYR A 264 -8.21 -8.31 18.90
CA TYR A 264 -8.62 -8.27 20.29
C TYR A 264 -7.56 -7.56 21.14
N HIS A 265 -7.98 -6.47 21.75
CA HIS A 265 -7.15 -5.70 22.67
C HIS A 265 -7.12 -6.39 24.03
N ILE A 266 -5.96 -6.94 24.39
CA ILE A 266 -5.81 -7.78 25.59
C ILE A 266 -5.80 -6.90 26.84
N ARG A 267 -4.96 -5.86 26.85
CA ARG A 267 -4.79 -4.96 28.00
C ARG A 267 -4.03 -3.70 27.63
N ASN A 268 -4.20 -2.68 28.47
CA ASN A 268 -3.24 -1.58 28.59
C ASN A 268 -2.18 -1.98 29.64
N VAL A 269 -0.92 -1.77 29.31
CA VAL A 269 0.24 -2.04 30.17
C VAL A 269 0.46 -0.88 31.15
N ASP A 270 0.15 0.35 30.75
CA ASP A 270 0.34 1.55 31.56
C ASP A 270 -0.81 2.57 31.43
N ASP A 271 -0.70 3.68 32.18
CA ASP A 271 -1.67 4.79 32.15
C ASP A 271 -1.57 5.63 30.85
N ARG A 272 -0.56 5.38 30.01
CA ARG A 272 -0.35 6.03 28.72
C ARG A 272 -0.95 5.26 27.57
N TYR A 273 -1.65 4.17 27.85
CA TYR A 273 -2.27 3.28 26.87
C TYR A 273 -1.28 2.51 26.00
N ASP A 274 -0.05 2.30 26.47
CA ASP A 274 0.79 1.22 25.92
C ASP A 274 -0.02 -0.10 26.02
N PHE A 275 0.01 -0.95 25.01
CA PHE A 275 -0.95 -2.05 24.87
C PHE A 275 -0.35 -3.37 24.39
N ASP A 276 -1.14 -4.43 24.58
CA ASP A 276 -0.93 -5.75 23.99
C ASP A 276 -2.21 -6.15 23.24
N SER A 277 -2.08 -6.54 21.97
CA SER A 277 -3.19 -7.00 21.13
C SER A 277 -2.86 -8.28 20.37
N ILE A 278 -3.89 -9.09 20.12
CA ILE A 278 -3.79 -10.29 19.30
C ILE A 278 -4.75 -10.20 18.12
N ARG A 279 -4.23 -10.49 16.92
CA ARG A 279 -4.99 -10.52 15.67
C ARG A 279 -4.97 -11.91 15.06
N VAL A 280 -6.16 -12.42 14.70
CA VAL A 280 -6.35 -13.77 14.14
C VAL A 280 -7.17 -13.69 12.87
N GLY A 281 -6.67 -14.28 11.78
CA GLY A 281 -7.37 -14.36 10.49
C GLY A 281 -6.50 -13.93 9.32
N ILE A 282 -7.14 -13.66 8.18
CA ILE A 282 -6.48 -13.15 6.96
C ILE A 282 -6.22 -11.66 7.17
N GLN A 283 -4.96 -11.27 7.24
CA GLN A 283 -4.55 -9.92 7.60
C GLN A 283 -3.37 -9.43 6.75
N PRO A 284 -3.28 -8.12 6.44
CA PRO A 284 -2.09 -7.54 5.84
C PRO A 284 -0.90 -7.61 6.80
N PHE A 285 0.27 -7.90 6.26
CA PHE A 285 1.53 -7.91 7.00
C PHE A 285 2.66 -7.40 6.12
N THR A 286 3.57 -6.60 6.71
CA THR A 286 4.86 -6.24 6.12
C THR A 286 5.96 -6.51 7.14
N SER A 287 7.05 -7.11 6.70
CA SER A 287 8.19 -7.49 7.53
C SER A 287 9.27 -6.41 7.66
N ASP A 288 9.21 -5.38 6.82
CA ASP A 288 10.07 -4.21 6.85
C ASP A 288 9.36 -2.95 6.33
N PHE A 289 10.00 -1.79 6.49
CA PHE A 289 9.45 -0.49 6.10
C PHE A 289 9.14 -0.36 4.60
N ARG A 290 9.80 -1.13 3.73
CA ARG A 290 9.69 -0.97 2.28
C ARG A 290 9.19 -2.21 1.55
N GLY A 291 9.00 -3.35 2.21
CA GLY A 291 8.43 -4.57 1.63
C GLY A 291 9.43 -5.43 0.84
N PHE A 292 10.68 -5.50 1.27
CA PHE A 292 11.74 -6.26 0.58
C PHE A 292 11.68 -7.76 0.83
N LEU A 293 11.26 -8.22 2.02
CA LEU A 293 11.29 -9.64 2.36
C LEU A 293 9.92 -10.33 2.25
N PHE A 294 8.92 -9.76 2.92
CA PHE A 294 7.58 -10.35 3.01
C PHE A 294 6.55 -9.25 3.23
N GLN A 295 5.72 -9.00 2.21
CA GLN A 295 4.60 -8.05 2.24
C GLN A 295 3.37 -8.66 1.57
N ASP A 296 2.40 -9.13 2.36
CA ASP A 296 1.23 -9.81 1.82
C ASP A 296 0.04 -9.85 2.79
N ASN A 297 -1.14 -10.24 2.29
CA ASN A 297 -2.36 -10.49 3.07
C ASN A 297 -2.48 -11.99 3.34
N GLN A 298 -2.22 -12.43 4.58
CA GLN A 298 -2.04 -13.85 4.88
C GLN A 298 -2.83 -14.32 6.09
N LEU A 299 -3.19 -15.61 6.08
CA LEU A 299 -3.87 -16.25 7.20
C LEU A 299 -2.88 -16.47 8.34
N GLY A 300 -3.14 -15.87 9.50
CA GLY A 300 -2.22 -16.03 10.62
C GLY A 300 -2.74 -15.57 11.97
N VAL A 301 -1.87 -15.72 12.95
CA VAL A 301 -2.02 -15.22 14.32
C VAL A 301 -0.85 -14.29 14.60
N ARG A 302 -1.16 -13.09 15.09
CA ARG A 302 -0.17 -12.05 15.36
C ARG A 302 -0.39 -11.46 16.75
N LEU A 303 0.65 -11.45 17.58
CA LEU A 303 0.70 -10.79 18.87
C LEU A 303 1.62 -9.57 18.75
N PHE A 304 1.10 -8.39 19.03
CA PHE A 304 1.86 -7.15 18.89
C PHE A 304 1.47 -6.18 20.00
N GLY A 305 2.34 -5.21 20.24
CA GLY A 305 2.17 -4.23 21.30
C GLY A 305 3.32 -3.24 21.34
N ASP A 306 3.16 -2.24 22.20
CA ASP A 306 4.10 -1.13 22.34
C ASP A 306 4.47 -0.86 23.80
N ARG A 307 5.59 -0.17 24.01
CA ARG A 307 6.18 0.11 25.33
C ARG A 307 6.85 1.49 25.36
N ASP A 308 6.85 2.07 26.56
CA ASP A 308 7.44 3.37 26.87
C ASP A 308 6.88 4.47 25.97
N ASN A 309 5.55 4.61 25.96
CA ASN A 309 4.84 5.61 25.17
C ASN A 309 5.15 5.46 23.67
N ASN A 310 4.89 4.25 23.16
CA ASN A 310 5.09 3.86 21.76
C ASN A 310 6.55 3.94 21.22
N ARG A 311 7.55 4.08 22.09
CA ARG A 311 8.96 4.14 21.67
C ARG A 311 9.50 2.81 21.20
N TYR A 312 9.07 1.74 21.84
CA TYR A 312 9.41 0.38 21.44
C TYR A 312 8.15 -0.34 21.02
N GLN A 313 8.21 -1.05 19.89
CA GLN A 313 7.10 -1.88 19.43
C GLN A 313 7.64 -3.27 19.14
N TYR A 314 6.81 -4.28 19.32
CA TYR A 314 7.16 -5.64 18.94
C TYR A 314 6.01 -6.30 18.19
N ASN A 315 6.37 -7.26 17.35
CA ASN A 315 5.43 -8.01 16.54
C ASN A 315 5.89 -9.46 16.46
N LEU A 316 5.06 -10.39 16.91
CA LEU A 316 5.29 -11.83 16.84
C LEU A 316 4.16 -12.45 16.01
N GLY A 317 4.50 -13.07 14.89
CA GLY A 317 3.53 -13.60 13.94
C GLY A 317 3.79 -15.06 13.57
N PHE A 318 2.72 -15.79 13.31
CA PHE A 318 2.72 -17.06 12.59
C PHE A 318 1.72 -16.97 11.45
N PHE A 319 2.18 -17.15 10.22
CA PHE A 319 1.37 -17.10 9.02
C PHE A 319 1.49 -18.41 8.25
N ALA A 320 0.35 -18.90 7.76
CA ALA A 320 0.29 -19.95 6.75
C ALA A 320 -0.10 -19.29 5.44
N ARG A 321 0.70 -19.50 4.38
CA ARG A 321 0.44 -18.83 3.11
C ARG A 321 -0.84 -19.33 2.46
N LEU A 322 -1.60 -18.42 1.90
CA LEU A 322 -2.75 -18.68 1.06
C LEU A 322 -2.31 -18.77 -0.40
N GLU A 323 -3.02 -19.59 -1.16
CA GLU A 323 -2.86 -19.60 -2.59
C GLU A 323 -3.39 -18.29 -3.19
N LYS A 324 -2.75 -17.84 -4.25
CA LYS A 324 -3.15 -16.65 -4.97
C LYS A 324 -3.61 -17.05 -6.36
N ASP A 325 -4.60 -16.32 -6.86
CA ASP A 325 -4.96 -16.42 -8.26
C ASP A 325 -3.83 -15.88 -9.14
N THR A 326 -3.42 -16.70 -10.11
CA THR A 326 -2.30 -16.45 -11.04
C THR A 326 -2.37 -15.10 -11.74
N ASN A 327 -3.58 -14.59 -12.02
CA ASN A 327 -3.80 -13.49 -12.93
C ASN A 327 -4.08 -12.17 -12.22
N SER A 328 -4.74 -12.24 -11.06
CA SER A 328 -5.12 -11.09 -10.24
C SER A 328 -4.20 -10.86 -9.04
N GLY A 329 -3.48 -11.89 -8.58
CA GLY A 329 -2.67 -11.84 -7.35
C GLY A 329 -3.49 -11.76 -6.05
N LEU A 330 -4.82 -11.87 -6.17
CA LEU A 330 -5.75 -11.89 -5.04
C LEU A 330 -5.70 -13.25 -4.35
N ASN A 331 -5.93 -13.24 -3.03
CA ASN A 331 -6.08 -14.48 -2.27
C ASN A 331 -7.25 -15.33 -2.80
N ASP A 332 -6.96 -16.57 -3.16
CA ASP A 332 -7.94 -17.56 -3.60
C ASP A 332 -8.28 -18.52 -2.46
N ILE A 333 -9.40 -18.26 -1.80
CA ILE A 333 -9.91 -19.10 -0.70
C ILE A 333 -10.59 -20.39 -1.17
N THR A 334 -10.70 -20.62 -2.48
CA THR A 334 -11.22 -21.88 -3.03
C THR A 334 -10.16 -22.97 -3.06
N GLN A 335 -8.88 -22.58 -2.99
CA GLN A 335 -7.73 -23.47 -2.88
C GLN A 335 -7.42 -23.79 -1.42
N MET A 336 -6.64 -24.86 -1.22
CA MET A 336 -6.15 -25.20 0.12
C MET A 336 -5.09 -24.20 0.58
N VAL A 337 -4.99 -24.02 1.90
CA VAL A 337 -3.87 -23.29 2.51
C VAL A 337 -2.58 -24.01 2.14
N ARG A 338 -1.55 -23.24 1.76
CA ARG A 338 -0.24 -23.77 1.37
C ARG A 338 0.45 -24.44 2.56
N ASN A 339 1.29 -25.43 2.26
CA ASN A 339 2.20 -26.02 3.24
C ASN A 339 3.50 -25.18 3.35
N ASP A 340 3.35 -23.85 3.34
CA ASP A 340 4.42 -22.86 3.44
C ASP A 340 4.10 -21.94 4.63
N TYR A 341 4.94 -22.01 5.66
CA TYR A 341 4.73 -21.34 6.94
C TYR A 341 5.81 -20.28 7.19
N VAL A 342 5.39 -19.14 7.73
CA VAL A 342 6.26 -18.00 8.03
C VAL A 342 6.09 -17.62 9.50
N LEU A 343 7.16 -17.77 10.28
CA LEU A 343 7.25 -17.27 11.65
C LEU A 343 8.01 -15.95 11.62
N VAL A 344 7.49 -14.93 12.30
CA VAL A 344 8.09 -13.59 12.28
C VAL A 344 8.24 -13.05 13.69
N ALA A 345 9.36 -12.40 13.95
CA ALA A 345 9.60 -11.57 15.12
C ALA A 345 10.24 -10.24 14.71
N ASN A 346 9.54 -9.12 14.89
CA ASN A 346 10.07 -7.77 14.70
C ASN A 346 10.16 -7.05 16.05
N GLY A 347 11.18 -6.21 16.18
CA GLY A 347 11.33 -5.24 17.25
C GLY A 347 11.69 -3.88 16.69
N TYR A 348 10.90 -2.85 17.01
CA TYR A 348 11.09 -1.48 16.57
C TYR A 348 11.55 -0.61 17.73
N ALA A 349 12.42 0.36 17.43
CA ALA A 349 12.84 1.41 18.34
C ALA A 349 12.77 2.75 17.60
N GLN A 350 11.85 3.60 18.02
CA GLN A 350 11.74 4.98 17.52
C GLN A 350 12.83 5.86 18.11
N ASP A 351 13.21 6.92 17.39
CA ASP A 351 14.25 7.88 17.78
C ASP A 351 15.61 7.22 18.10
N PHE A 352 15.94 6.11 17.44
CA PHE A 352 17.18 5.37 17.63
C PHE A 352 17.80 4.98 16.28
N PRO A 353 19.11 5.25 16.06
CA PRO A 353 20.08 5.76 17.03
C PRO A 353 20.06 7.29 17.20
N VAL A 354 19.35 8.01 16.32
CA VAL A 354 19.19 9.47 16.37
C VAL A 354 17.71 9.84 16.42
N PRO A 355 17.34 10.98 17.03
CA PRO A 355 15.96 11.46 17.01
C PRO A 355 15.43 11.61 15.58
N GLY A 356 14.22 11.11 15.32
CA GLY A 356 13.59 11.11 14.00
C GLY A 356 13.96 9.92 13.11
N PHE A 357 14.84 9.01 13.56
CA PHE A 357 15.16 7.76 12.86
C PHE A 357 14.58 6.57 13.64
N THR A 358 13.86 5.68 12.96
CA THR A 358 13.30 4.47 13.55
C THR A 358 14.12 3.27 13.09
N SER A 359 14.60 2.48 14.05
CA SER A 359 15.29 1.22 13.78
C SER A 359 14.36 0.03 13.97
N GLU A 360 14.55 -1.00 13.16
CA GLU A 360 13.84 -2.26 13.21
C GLU A 360 14.85 -3.42 13.17
N LEU A 361 14.65 -4.41 14.04
CA LEU A 361 15.30 -5.71 13.98
C LEU A 361 14.26 -6.77 13.65
N THR A 362 14.55 -7.61 12.66
CA THR A 362 13.62 -8.59 12.13
C THR A 362 14.26 -9.97 12.07
N ALA A 363 13.56 -10.97 12.57
CA ALA A 363 13.89 -12.39 12.39
C ALA A 363 12.69 -13.10 11.77
N VAL A 364 12.89 -13.76 10.63
CA VAL A 364 11.84 -14.52 9.93
C VAL A 364 12.32 -15.93 9.69
N TYR A 365 11.49 -16.93 9.99
CA TYR A 365 11.74 -18.32 9.62
C TYR A 365 10.67 -18.78 8.64
N ASN A 366 11.10 -19.13 7.44
CA ASN A 366 10.28 -19.67 6.38
C ASN A 366 10.49 -21.19 6.29
N MET A 367 9.42 -21.93 6.53
CA MET A 367 9.38 -23.38 6.49
C MET A 367 8.45 -23.84 5.37
N ASP A 368 9.02 -24.26 4.24
CA ASP A 368 8.30 -24.76 3.09
C ASP A 368 8.28 -26.31 3.12
N ARG A 369 7.08 -26.88 2.98
CA ARG A 369 6.80 -28.32 3.02
C ARG A 369 5.96 -28.76 1.82
N GLU A 370 6.25 -28.19 0.66
CA GLU A 370 5.46 -28.37 -0.57
C GLU A 370 5.97 -29.53 -1.46
N ALA A 371 6.98 -30.31 -1.03
CA ALA A 371 7.55 -31.41 -1.84
C ALA A 371 6.60 -32.56 -2.19
N ASN A 372 5.42 -32.65 -1.57
CA ASN A 372 4.45 -33.71 -1.86
C ASN A 372 3.31 -33.25 -2.79
N ASP A 373 3.38 -32.01 -3.29
CA ASP A 373 2.36 -31.44 -4.15
C ASP A 373 2.94 -30.96 -5.48
N ILE A 374 2.19 -31.14 -6.57
CA ILE A 374 2.51 -30.57 -7.88
C ILE A 374 1.43 -29.55 -8.17
N HIS A 375 1.82 -28.28 -8.13
CA HIS A 375 0.90 -27.19 -8.37
C HIS A 375 0.97 -26.72 -9.83
N ILE A 376 -0.21 -26.56 -10.43
CA ILE A 376 -0.38 -26.06 -11.79
C ILE A 376 -1.28 -24.83 -11.69
N ASP A 377 -0.80 -23.73 -12.26
CA ASP A 377 -1.48 -22.45 -12.25
C ASP A 377 -2.81 -22.50 -13.05
N PHE A 378 -3.65 -21.48 -12.92
CA PHE A 378 -4.93 -21.41 -13.65
C PHE A 378 -4.78 -21.35 -15.18
N ASN A 379 -3.60 -20.97 -15.67
CA ASN A 379 -3.27 -20.90 -17.08
C ASN A 379 -2.74 -22.24 -17.64
N GLY A 380 -2.48 -23.23 -16.77
CA GLY A 380 -2.01 -24.58 -17.05
C GLY A 380 -0.48 -24.74 -17.03
N PHE A 381 0.27 -23.77 -16.53
CA PHE A 381 1.72 -23.88 -16.35
C PHE A 381 2.07 -24.47 -14.97
N PRO A 382 3.01 -25.42 -14.89
CA PRO A 382 3.55 -25.87 -13.61
C PRO A 382 4.27 -24.72 -12.89
N SER A 383 3.83 -24.41 -11.68
CA SER A 383 4.42 -23.36 -10.84
C SER A 383 5.30 -23.94 -9.74
N ARG A 384 4.95 -25.14 -9.22
CA ARG A 384 5.72 -25.89 -8.23
C ARG A 384 5.78 -27.37 -8.62
N PRO A 385 6.95 -27.93 -8.96
CA PRO A 385 8.25 -27.26 -9.06
C PRO A 385 8.32 -26.34 -10.30
N ALA A 386 9.17 -25.31 -10.22
CA ALA A 386 9.51 -24.50 -11.39
C ALA A 386 10.17 -25.37 -12.46
N LEU A 387 9.95 -25.07 -13.74
CA LEU A 387 10.50 -25.83 -14.85
C LEU A 387 11.96 -25.47 -15.14
N LEU A 388 12.82 -25.57 -14.13
CA LEU A 388 14.24 -25.24 -14.19
C LEU A 388 15.06 -26.37 -13.54
N GLY A 389 16.12 -26.81 -14.22
CA GLY A 389 16.99 -27.89 -13.73
C GLY A 389 16.23 -29.20 -13.39
N ASP A 390 16.47 -29.72 -12.20
CA ASP A 390 15.77 -30.86 -11.61
C ASP A 390 14.37 -30.46 -11.15
N ILE A 391 13.39 -30.91 -11.92
CA ILE A 391 11.96 -30.63 -11.74
C ILE A 391 11.28 -31.53 -10.70
N ARG A 392 12.01 -31.95 -9.67
CA ARG A 392 11.41 -32.64 -8.52
C ARG A 392 10.92 -31.61 -7.50
N PRO A 393 9.74 -31.83 -6.91
CA PRO A 393 9.29 -31.00 -5.79
C PRO A 393 10.32 -31.01 -4.65
N ARG A 394 10.44 -29.89 -3.94
CA ARG A 394 11.42 -29.70 -2.86
C ARG A 394 10.80 -29.03 -1.63
N ASP A 395 11.45 -29.23 -0.50
CA ASP A 395 11.20 -28.54 0.76
C ASP A 395 12.43 -27.71 1.08
N TYR A 396 12.26 -26.58 1.77
CA TYR A 396 13.39 -25.81 2.30
C TYR A 396 13.06 -25.18 3.66
N ASP A 397 14.11 -24.80 4.36
CA ASP A 397 14.08 -24.13 5.65
C ASP A 397 15.00 -22.91 5.56
N ALA A 398 14.46 -21.69 5.58
CA ALA A 398 15.24 -20.45 5.46
C ALA A 398 14.98 -19.51 6.63
N VAL A 399 16.04 -19.03 7.27
CA VAL A 399 16.02 -18.06 8.37
C VAL A 399 16.63 -16.76 7.91
N TYR A 400 15.84 -15.70 7.92
CA TYR A 400 16.25 -14.34 7.60
C TYR A 400 16.47 -13.57 8.90
N LEU A 401 17.63 -12.91 9.01
CA LEU A 401 17.95 -11.96 10.07
C LEU A 401 18.24 -10.62 9.42
N GLY A 402 17.54 -9.57 9.85
CA GLY A 402 17.64 -8.27 9.22
C GLY A 402 17.62 -7.10 10.19
N TYR A 403 18.15 -6.00 9.67
CA TYR A 403 18.07 -4.67 10.26
C TYR A 403 17.50 -3.72 9.20
N SER A 404 16.46 -2.99 9.58
CA SER A 404 15.86 -1.95 8.76
C SER A 404 15.86 -0.63 9.52
N GLY A 405 15.92 0.48 8.80
CA GLY A 405 15.90 1.81 9.38
C GLY A 405 15.23 2.79 8.43
N ASP A 406 14.35 3.63 8.97
CA ASP A 406 13.62 4.64 8.20
C ASP A 406 13.47 5.92 9.03
N GLY A 407 13.72 7.07 8.40
CA GLY A 407 13.47 8.37 9.00
C GLY A 407 14.54 9.40 8.65
N HIS A 408 14.72 10.37 9.54
CA HIS A 408 15.61 11.51 9.30
C HIS A 408 16.95 11.30 10.01
N TRP A 409 18.03 11.50 9.27
CA TRP A 409 19.40 11.58 9.75
C TRP A 409 19.93 13.00 9.52
N GLY A 410 19.59 13.93 10.42
CA GLY A 410 19.83 15.35 10.22
C GLY A 410 18.98 15.89 9.06
N ASP A 411 19.63 16.44 8.04
CA ASP A 411 18.95 17.02 6.86
C ASP A 411 18.62 15.98 5.77
N ILE A 412 19.04 14.72 5.96
CA ILE A 412 18.88 13.65 4.99
C ILE A 412 17.82 12.68 5.49
N ASN A 413 16.81 12.40 4.68
CA ASN A 413 15.92 11.27 4.88
C ASN A 413 16.66 10.00 4.44
N LEU A 414 16.76 8.99 5.29
CA LEU A 414 17.44 7.75 4.99
C LEU A 414 16.51 6.58 5.25
N THR A 415 16.33 5.76 4.22
CA THR A 415 15.84 4.40 4.38
C THR A 415 16.97 3.42 4.09
N VAL A 416 17.16 2.42 4.97
CA VAL A 416 18.16 1.37 4.81
C VAL A 416 17.59 0.05 5.28
N THR A 417 17.89 -1.03 4.57
CA THR A 417 17.48 -2.39 4.94
C THR A 417 18.60 -3.34 4.58
N GLY A 418 18.94 -4.24 5.49
CA GLY A 418 19.89 -5.32 5.25
C GLY A 418 19.37 -6.63 5.82
N TYR A 419 19.58 -7.72 5.08
CA TYR A 419 19.25 -9.08 5.51
C TYR A 419 20.42 -10.02 5.28
N GLY A 420 20.57 -11.00 6.17
CA GLY A 420 21.26 -12.26 5.90
C GLY A 420 20.24 -13.39 5.94
N VAL A 421 20.35 -14.34 5.00
CA VAL A 421 19.58 -15.58 5.00
C VAL A 421 20.51 -16.75 5.24
N VAL A 422 20.09 -17.71 6.06
CA VAL A 422 20.77 -19.00 6.28
C VAL A 422 19.75 -20.13 6.33
N GLY A 423 20.10 -21.33 5.89
CA GLY A 423 19.11 -22.40 5.81
C GLY A 423 19.62 -23.67 5.14
N GLU A 424 18.68 -24.53 4.76
CA GLU A 424 18.92 -25.74 3.99
C GLU A 424 17.81 -25.91 2.93
N ASP A 425 18.21 -26.11 1.67
CA ASP A 425 17.35 -26.64 0.62
C ASP A 425 17.58 -28.16 0.53
N ARG A 426 16.51 -28.95 0.57
CA ARG A 426 16.63 -30.42 0.52
C ARG A 426 16.87 -30.95 -0.90
N ASN A 427 16.64 -30.15 -1.93
CA ASN A 427 16.88 -30.55 -3.32
C ASN A 427 17.24 -29.36 -4.21
N ASN A 428 18.52 -29.02 -4.22
CA ASN A 428 19.10 -28.09 -5.18
C ASN A 428 18.82 -28.57 -6.61
N PHE A 429 18.29 -27.68 -7.45
CA PHE A 429 17.83 -28.07 -8.78
C PHE A 429 18.97 -28.34 -9.78
N PHE A 430 20.21 -27.96 -9.51
CA PHE A 430 21.36 -28.29 -10.35
C PHE A 430 21.98 -29.63 -9.96
N THR A 431 22.11 -29.90 -8.66
CA THR A 431 22.87 -31.05 -8.16
C THR A 431 21.99 -32.21 -7.69
N SER A 432 20.67 -32.01 -7.57
CA SER A 432 19.72 -33.01 -7.11
C SER A 432 20.00 -33.53 -5.69
N ARG A 433 20.67 -32.71 -4.88
CA ARG A 433 21.15 -33.03 -3.52
C ARG A 433 20.76 -31.90 -2.54
N PRO A 434 20.75 -32.16 -1.22
CA PRO A 434 20.63 -31.11 -0.23
C PRO A 434 21.79 -30.10 -0.33
N ALA A 435 21.49 -28.82 -0.10
CA ALA A 435 22.45 -27.72 -0.14
C ALA A 435 22.19 -26.71 0.98
N ASP A 436 23.26 -26.11 1.50
CA ASP A 436 23.19 -25.09 2.54
C ASP A 436 22.89 -23.71 1.92
N ILE A 437 21.84 -23.04 2.38
CA ILE A 437 21.49 -21.69 1.93
C ILE A 437 22.33 -20.69 2.72
N SER A 438 23.03 -19.77 2.03
CA SER A 438 23.50 -18.54 2.65
C SER A 438 23.57 -17.38 1.67
N GLY A 439 22.91 -16.27 1.99
CA GLY A 439 22.86 -15.10 1.13
C GLY A 439 22.71 -13.82 1.92
N TYR A 440 22.88 -12.69 1.25
CA TYR A 440 22.73 -11.39 1.88
C TYR A 440 22.15 -10.34 0.93
N PHE A 441 21.48 -9.37 1.53
CA PHE A 441 20.79 -8.29 0.87
C PHE A 441 21.09 -6.98 1.58
N LEU A 442 21.26 -5.91 0.80
CA LEU A 442 21.41 -4.55 1.29
C LEU A 442 20.73 -3.59 0.33
N ALA A 443 19.91 -2.69 0.86
CA ALA A 443 19.31 -1.58 0.13
C ALA A 443 19.42 -0.28 0.95
N ALA A 444 19.67 0.83 0.27
CA ALA A 444 19.71 2.16 0.87
C ALA A 444 19.14 3.21 -0.09
N GLU A 445 18.26 4.07 0.41
CA GLU A 445 17.66 5.20 -0.31
C GLU A 445 17.79 6.50 0.50
N PRO A 446 18.91 7.23 0.42
CA PRO A 446 18.98 8.59 0.95
C PRO A 446 18.23 9.57 0.04
N SER A 447 17.55 10.54 0.66
CA SER A 447 16.86 11.62 -0.04
C SER A 447 16.93 12.95 0.71
N MET A 448 16.82 14.05 -0.03
CA MET A 448 16.86 15.41 0.50
C MET A 448 15.80 16.28 -0.17
N ASP A 449 15.13 17.09 0.65
CA ASP A 449 14.05 17.98 0.23
C ASP A 449 14.53 19.41 0.02
N PHE A 450 14.20 19.98 -1.14
CA PHE A 450 14.50 21.34 -1.55
C PHE A 450 13.21 22.03 -2.01
N ASP A 451 12.45 22.56 -1.07
CA ASP A 451 11.16 23.24 -1.33
C ASP A 451 10.15 22.30 -2.02
N TRP A 452 9.92 22.45 -3.33
CA TRP A 452 9.03 21.61 -4.14
C TRP A 452 9.74 20.46 -4.86
N ILE A 453 11.05 20.28 -4.64
CA ILE A 453 11.90 19.27 -5.30
C ILE A 453 12.48 18.32 -4.26
N ARG A 454 12.27 17.01 -4.42
CA ARG A 454 12.95 15.96 -3.64
C ARG A 454 13.94 15.22 -4.50
N VAL A 455 15.21 15.18 -4.12
CA VAL A 455 16.24 14.38 -4.80
C VAL A 455 16.47 13.10 -4.00
N ARG A 456 16.52 11.96 -4.68
CA ARG A 456 16.69 10.62 -4.11
C ARG A 456 17.85 9.91 -4.82
N ALA A 457 18.62 9.13 -4.08
CA ALA A 457 19.55 8.17 -4.64
C ALA A 457 19.17 6.78 -4.11
N SER A 458 19.33 5.74 -4.91
CA SER A 458 18.99 4.37 -4.56
C SER A 458 20.18 3.45 -4.84
N ALA A 459 20.50 2.57 -3.91
CA ALA A 459 21.50 1.52 -4.09
C ALA A 459 20.98 0.21 -3.49
N LEU A 460 21.09 -0.89 -4.24
CA LEU A 460 20.69 -2.21 -3.80
C LEU A 460 21.71 -3.25 -4.26
N TYR A 461 21.98 -4.22 -3.40
CA TYR A 461 22.78 -5.40 -3.67
C TYR A 461 22.10 -6.61 -3.03
N ALA A 462 21.81 -7.62 -3.84
CA ALA A 462 21.36 -8.95 -3.44
C ALA A 462 22.39 -9.96 -3.97
N SER A 463 22.90 -10.83 -3.10
CA SER A 463 23.90 -11.84 -3.49
C SER A 463 23.33 -12.79 -4.53
N GLY A 464 24.20 -13.28 -5.42
CA GLY A 464 23.93 -14.36 -6.35
C GLY A 464 24.75 -15.59 -6.00
N ASP A 465 24.31 -16.74 -6.48
CA ASP A 465 25.06 -17.99 -6.39
C ASP A 465 26.19 -18.02 -7.44
N ASP A 466 27.43 -18.15 -6.96
CA ASP A 466 28.66 -18.12 -7.76
C ASP A 466 29.11 -19.51 -8.23
N ASN A 467 28.47 -20.59 -7.73
CA ASN A 467 28.81 -21.95 -8.12
C ASN A 467 27.59 -22.90 -8.10
N PRO A 468 26.85 -23.04 -9.22
CA PRO A 468 25.62 -23.82 -9.25
C PRO A 468 25.79 -25.34 -9.05
N TYR A 469 27.03 -25.86 -9.00
CA TYR A 469 27.29 -27.31 -8.93
C TYR A 469 27.89 -27.77 -7.61
N ASP A 470 27.90 -26.94 -6.57
CA ASP A 470 28.25 -27.37 -5.22
C ASP A 470 27.00 -27.63 -4.34
N ASP A 471 27.24 -27.80 -3.05
CA ASP A 471 26.21 -28.06 -2.04
C ASP A 471 25.90 -26.76 -1.26
N HIS A 472 26.02 -25.60 -1.92
CA HIS A 472 25.78 -24.27 -1.36
C HIS A 472 24.85 -23.45 -2.28
N GLU A 473 23.93 -22.68 -1.71
CA GLU A 473 23.06 -21.77 -2.45
C GLU A 473 23.30 -20.33 -1.97
N GLY A 474 24.09 -19.58 -2.76
CA GLY A 474 24.58 -18.24 -2.43
C GLY A 474 23.61 -17.07 -2.71
N GLY A 475 22.53 -17.33 -3.44
CA GLY A 475 21.58 -16.31 -3.91
C GLY A 475 20.64 -15.84 -2.81
N PHE A 476 20.47 -14.53 -2.68
CA PHE A 476 19.44 -13.97 -1.81
C PHE A 476 18.10 -13.96 -2.52
N ASP A 477 17.04 -14.35 -1.81
CA ASP A 477 15.70 -14.33 -2.37
C ASP A 477 14.64 -14.08 -1.29
N ALA A 478 13.50 -13.49 -1.66
CA ALA A 478 12.48 -13.01 -0.72
C ALA A 478 11.23 -13.91 -0.70
N ILE A 479 10.50 -13.99 0.42
CA ILE A 479 9.30 -14.87 0.50
C ILE A 479 8.20 -14.35 -0.43
N PHE A 480 7.87 -13.06 -0.31
CA PHE A 480 6.93 -12.36 -1.16
C PHE A 480 7.26 -10.86 -1.11
N GLU A 481 8.05 -10.38 -2.06
CA GLU A 481 8.45 -8.97 -2.12
C GLU A 481 7.42 -8.09 -2.85
N ASN A 482 7.30 -6.84 -2.43
CA ASN A 482 6.57 -5.80 -3.16
C ASN A 482 7.17 -4.41 -2.88
N PRO A 483 8.47 -4.21 -3.19
CA PRO A 483 9.24 -3.14 -2.60
C PRO A 483 8.81 -1.75 -3.05
N GLN A 484 8.76 -0.80 -2.12
CA GLN A 484 8.53 0.63 -2.37
C GLN A 484 9.88 1.36 -2.44
N PHE A 485 10.67 1.06 -3.48
CA PHE A 485 12.08 1.48 -3.61
C PHE A 485 12.43 1.82 -5.06
N ALA A 486 13.37 2.76 -5.28
CA ALA A 486 13.91 3.09 -6.61
C ALA A 486 12.84 3.42 -7.67
N GLY A 487 11.73 4.02 -7.25
CA GLY A 487 10.62 4.37 -8.16
C GLY A 487 9.82 3.16 -8.66
N SER A 488 9.71 2.09 -7.84
CA SER A 488 9.01 0.83 -8.13
C SER A 488 7.62 0.97 -8.75
N ASP A 489 6.86 1.99 -8.37
CA ASP A 489 5.55 2.30 -8.97
C ASP A 489 5.60 2.66 -10.46
N THR A 490 6.79 2.87 -11.02
CA THR A 490 6.98 3.25 -12.43
C THR A 490 8.10 2.51 -13.15
N SER A 491 9.10 2.00 -12.45
CA SER A 491 10.23 1.27 -13.05
C SER A 491 9.77 0.15 -13.99
N TYR A 492 10.36 0.07 -15.19
CA TYR A 492 10.09 -1.02 -16.11
C TYR A 492 10.53 -2.36 -15.50
N TRP A 493 11.75 -2.43 -14.97
CA TRP A 493 12.30 -3.69 -14.43
C TRP A 493 11.44 -4.21 -13.28
N ILE A 494 11.10 -3.35 -12.33
CA ILE A 494 10.35 -3.78 -11.14
C ILE A 494 8.92 -4.17 -11.49
N ARG A 495 8.25 -3.46 -12.42
CA ARG A 495 6.83 -3.70 -12.73
C ARG A 495 6.59 -4.79 -13.75
N GLN A 496 7.57 -5.11 -14.59
CA GLN A 496 7.42 -6.15 -15.60
C GLN A 496 8.07 -7.44 -15.12
N SER A 497 7.46 -8.56 -15.51
CA SER A 497 8.05 -9.86 -15.31
C SER A 497 8.75 -10.28 -16.59
N ILE A 498 10.08 -10.36 -16.55
CA ILE A 498 10.90 -10.66 -17.72
C ILE A 498 11.09 -12.18 -17.80
N PRO A 499 10.63 -12.85 -18.87
CA PRO A 499 10.74 -14.31 -18.95
C PRO A 499 12.21 -14.73 -19.09
N PHE A 500 12.59 -15.85 -18.50
CA PHE A 500 13.92 -16.38 -18.66
C PHE A 500 14.04 -17.22 -19.94
N ALA A 501 14.98 -16.84 -20.83
CA ALA A 501 15.22 -17.53 -22.10
C ALA A 501 16.19 -18.72 -21.99
N GLY A 502 16.14 -19.52 -20.93
CA GLY A 502 17.01 -20.69 -20.75
C GLY A 502 16.38 -21.85 -19.97
N GLY A 503 15.13 -21.73 -19.55
CA GLY A 503 14.39 -22.72 -18.79
C GLY A 503 13.11 -23.18 -19.51
N GLY A 504 12.30 -23.97 -18.81
CA GLY A 504 10.93 -24.25 -19.22
C GLY A 504 10.08 -22.98 -19.25
N ARG A 505 8.92 -23.06 -19.91
CA ARG A 505 7.99 -21.93 -19.98
C ARG A 505 7.47 -21.55 -18.59
N ALA A 506 7.17 -20.26 -18.41
CA ALA A 506 6.72 -19.67 -17.15
C ALA A 506 7.77 -19.73 -16.02
N VAL A 507 9.04 -19.57 -16.38
CA VAL A 507 10.11 -19.16 -15.44
C VAL A 507 10.56 -17.78 -15.87
N PHE A 508 10.76 -16.88 -14.92
CA PHE A 508 11.08 -15.47 -15.15
C PHE A 508 12.40 -15.12 -14.48
N LEU A 509 13.17 -14.20 -15.08
CA LEU A 509 14.35 -13.62 -14.44
C LEU A 509 13.96 -12.94 -13.14
N ASN A 510 12.84 -12.21 -13.16
CA ASN A 510 12.28 -11.49 -12.03
C ASN A 510 10.75 -11.60 -12.03
N SER A 511 10.18 -11.43 -10.84
CA SER A 511 8.73 -11.43 -10.62
C SER A 511 8.10 -10.04 -10.84
N ARG A 512 6.82 -10.00 -11.20
CA ARG A 512 6.07 -8.73 -11.34
C ARG A 512 6.04 -7.97 -10.01
N ASN A 513 6.24 -6.66 -10.03
CA ASN A 513 6.34 -5.82 -8.83
C ASN A 513 7.41 -6.38 -7.85
N GLY A 514 8.54 -6.84 -8.38
CA GLY A 514 9.67 -7.40 -7.63
C GLY A 514 10.99 -6.88 -8.19
N ILE A 515 11.97 -6.65 -7.32
CA ILE A 515 13.29 -6.15 -7.73
C ILE A 515 14.30 -7.27 -7.88
N LEU A 516 14.07 -8.43 -7.26
CA LEU A 516 15.03 -9.51 -7.23
C LEU A 516 15.00 -10.32 -8.53
N ASN A 517 16.19 -10.63 -9.03
CA ASN A 517 16.41 -11.60 -10.08
C ASN A 517 16.34 -13.02 -9.49
N ASP A 518 15.12 -13.46 -9.17
CA ASP A 518 14.81 -14.66 -8.37
C ASP A 518 14.81 -15.98 -9.17
N LEU A 519 14.71 -15.93 -10.50
CA LEU A 519 14.57 -17.12 -11.35
C LEU A 519 13.38 -18.03 -10.98
N ARG A 520 12.26 -17.44 -10.55
CA ARG A 520 11.07 -18.20 -10.12
C ARG A 520 10.01 -18.33 -11.22
N SER A 521 9.03 -19.20 -10.96
CA SER A 521 7.81 -19.29 -11.76
C SER A 521 6.88 -18.09 -11.53
N SER A 522 6.69 -17.71 -10.28
CA SER A 522 6.08 -16.45 -9.85
C SER A 522 6.35 -16.26 -8.34
N LYS A 523 6.22 -15.04 -7.83
CA LYS A 523 6.26 -14.81 -6.38
C LYS A 523 4.97 -15.24 -5.68
N GLU A 524 3.85 -15.24 -6.41
CA GLU A 524 2.52 -15.61 -5.95
C GLU A 524 2.39 -17.10 -5.64
N GLU A 525 2.75 -17.94 -6.61
CA GLU A 525 2.50 -19.39 -6.56
C GLU A 525 3.81 -20.21 -6.48
N GLY A 526 4.95 -19.62 -6.84
CA GLY A 526 6.26 -20.27 -6.79
C GLY A 526 6.85 -20.42 -5.39
N GLN A 527 7.95 -21.17 -5.32
CA GLN A 527 8.79 -21.36 -4.13
C GLN A 527 10.01 -20.45 -4.15
N SER A 528 10.59 -20.19 -2.98
CA SER A 528 11.76 -19.33 -2.86
C SER A 528 13.03 -19.96 -3.43
N ASN A 529 13.79 -19.25 -4.27
CA ASN A 529 14.91 -19.81 -5.03
C ASN A 529 16.26 -19.14 -4.70
N PHE A 530 17.10 -19.83 -3.93
CA PHE A 530 18.42 -19.34 -3.54
C PHE A 530 19.52 -19.69 -4.56
N ASN A 531 19.20 -20.46 -5.60
CA ASN A 531 20.03 -20.61 -6.80
C ASN A 531 19.61 -19.53 -7.82
N ASN A 532 20.09 -18.31 -7.62
CA ASN A 532 19.75 -17.17 -8.47
C ASN A 532 20.98 -16.27 -8.75
N PRO A 533 20.99 -15.43 -9.80
CA PRO A 533 22.13 -14.59 -10.16
C PRO A 533 22.33 -13.34 -9.28
N GLY A 534 21.42 -13.09 -8.32
CA GLY A 534 21.41 -11.87 -7.53
C GLY A 534 21.14 -10.61 -8.36
N THR A 535 21.07 -9.49 -7.65
CA THR A 535 20.65 -8.21 -8.24
C THR A 535 21.50 -7.07 -7.71
N VAL A 536 21.98 -6.21 -8.60
CA VAL A 536 22.57 -4.93 -8.22
C VAL A 536 21.79 -3.82 -8.91
N LEU A 537 21.42 -2.79 -8.15
CA LEU A 537 20.78 -1.60 -8.69
C LEU A 537 21.47 -0.36 -8.14
N LEU A 538 21.76 0.59 -9.02
CA LEU A 538 22.15 1.95 -8.66
C LEU A 538 21.24 2.93 -9.40
N GLY A 539 20.65 3.86 -8.68
CA GLY A 539 19.69 4.79 -9.27
C GLY A 539 19.66 6.16 -8.62
N GLY A 540 18.95 7.05 -9.30
CA GLY A 540 18.65 8.40 -8.85
C GLY A 540 17.23 8.78 -9.27
N GLY A 541 16.56 9.53 -8.39
CA GLY A 541 15.20 10.00 -8.61
C GLY A 541 15.05 11.46 -8.24
N VAL A 542 14.14 12.16 -8.93
CA VAL A 542 13.71 13.51 -8.57
C VAL A 542 12.20 13.57 -8.59
N ASP A 543 11.60 13.98 -7.48
CA ASP A 543 10.17 14.24 -7.38
C ASP A 543 9.92 15.74 -7.34
N PHE A 544 8.86 16.17 -8.01
CA PHE A 544 8.45 17.55 -8.15
C PHE A 544 6.98 17.70 -7.74
N ASP A 545 6.72 18.51 -6.71
CA ASP A 545 5.37 18.97 -6.38
C ASP A 545 5.04 20.19 -7.23
N VAL A 546 4.70 19.94 -8.50
CA VAL A 546 4.50 20.99 -9.53
C VAL A 546 3.32 21.89 -9.17
N LEU A 547 2.22 21.30 -8.71
CA LEU A 547 1.05 21.96 -8.14
C LEU A 547 0.61 21.16 -6.90
N PRO A 548 -0.18 21.75 -5.97
CA PRO A 548 -0.77 20.99 -4.87
C PRO A 548 -1.50 19.71 -5.34
N GLU A 549 -2.16 19.80 -6.50
CA GLU A 549 -2.91 18.70 -7.12
C GLU A 549 -2.05 17.78 -7.99
N LEU A 550 -0.85 18.20 -8.44
CA LEU A 550 -0.05 17.51 -9.45
C LEU A 550 1.40 17.28 -8.98
N ARG A 551 1.76 16.01 -8.85
CA ARG A 551 3.14 15.57 -8.60
C ARG A 551 3.72 14.89 -9.82
N ALA A 552 4.97 15.19 -10.14
CA ALA A 552 5.76 14.48 -11.15
C ALA A 552 6.94 13.78 -10.47
N ALA A 553 7.35 12.60 -10.96
CA ALA A 553 8.53 11.89 -10.48
C ALA A 553 9.32 11.34 -11.67
N VAL A 554 10.63 11.54 -11.67
CA VAL A 554 11.55 11.01 -12.68
C VAL A 554 12.53 10.09 -11.99
N ASN A 555 12.75 8.89 -12.50
CA ASN A 555 13.75 7.96 -11.96
C ASN A 555 14.63 7.42 -13.08
N VAL A 556 15.91 7.22 -12.78
CA VAL A 556 16.88 6.56 -13.64
C VAL A 556 17.61 5.54 -12.80
N ASN A 557 17.47 4.27 -13.14
CA ASN A 557 18.13 3.15 -12.49
C ASN A 557 19.01 2.43 -13.51
N HIS A 558 20.12 1.89 -13.05
CA HIS A 558 20.94 0.96 -13.81
C HIS A 558 21.01 -0.35 -13.05
N LEU A 559 20.84 -1.45 -13.78
CA LEU A 559 20.71 -2.79 -13.21
C LEU A 559 21.84 -3.70 -13.68
N TRP A 560 22.26 -4.60 -12.79
CA TRP A 560 23.20 -5.67 -13.09
C TRP A 560 22.78 -6.98 -12.41
N PHE A 561 23.25 -8.10 -12.96
CA PHE A 561 23.40 -9.34 -12.20
C PHE A 561 24.54 -9.19 -11.18
N ALA A 562 24.38 -9.76 -9.99
CA ALA A 562 25.47 -9.83 -9.03
C ALA A 562 26.52 -10.86 -9.48
N ASP A 563 26.05 -12.02 -9.96
CA ASP A 563 26.86 -13.07 -10.57
C ASP A 563 26.13 -13.67 -11.79
N THR A 564 26.87 -14.00 -12.85
CA THR A 564 26.28 -14.56 -14.09
C THR A 564 26.53 -16.04 -14.26
N THR A 565 27.27 -16.70 -13.36
CA THR A 565 27.67 -18.11 -13.47
C THR A 565 26.46 -19.02 -13.61
N LEU A 566 25.44 -18.80 -12.79
CA LEU A 566 24.22 -19.58 -12.80
C LEU A 566 23.42 -19.44 -14.09
N VAL A 567 23.22 -18.19 -14.54
CA VAL A 567 22.49 -17.89 -15.78
C VAL A 567 23.26 -18.40 -16.99
N SER A 568 24.59 -18.31 -16.96
CA SER A 568 25.50 -18.86 -17.98
C SER A 568 25.41 -20.38 -18.06
N ALA A 569 25.36 -21.07 -16.91
CA ALA A 569 25.19 -22.51 -16.85
C ALA A 569 23.84 -22.96 -17.42
N LEU A 570 22.74 -22.27 -17.06
CA LEU A 570 21.40 -22.55 -17.58
C LEU A 570 21.29 -22.30 -19.09
N ARG A 571 21.92 -21.23 -19.57
CA ARG A 571 21.94 -20.86 -21.01
C ARG A 571 22.95 -21.66 -21.83
N GLN A 572 23.85 -22.40 -21.18
CA GLN A 572 25.01 -23.04 -21.80
C GLN A 572 25.86 -22.04 -22.61
N GLU A 573 26.05 -20.84 -22.04
CA GLU A 573 26.69 -19.71 -22.68
C GLU A 573 27.63 -19.02 -21.68
N ASN A 574 28.94 -19.01 -21.95
CA ASN A 574 29.95 -18.54 -20.98
C ASN A 574 30.28 -17.04 -21.08
N THR A 575 29.52 -16.26 -21.83
CA THR A 575 29.86 -14.88 -22.19
C THR A 575 28.86 -13.84 -21.71
N ILE A 576 27.88 -14.24 -20.88
CA ILE A 576 26.80 -13.35 -20.43
C ILE A 576 27.39 -12.25 -19.54
N SER A 577 27.25 -11.00 -20.00
CA SER A 577 27.66 -9.82 -19.24
C SER A 577 26.74 -9.60 -18.02
N GLN A 578 27.28 -8.99 -16.96
CA GLN A 578 26.50 -8.59 -15.78
C GLN A 578 25.55 -7.42 -16.06
N ASP A 579 25.83 -6.58 -17.06
CA ASP A 579 25.08 -5.34 -17.35
C ASP A 579 23.71 -5.63 -18.00
N LEU A 580 22.64 -5.42 -17.24
CA LEU A 580 21.26 -5.56 -17.71
C LEU A 580 20.75 -4.30 -18.43
N GLY A 581 21.26 -3.13 -18.07
CA GLY A 581 20.99 -1.87 -18.75
C GLY A 581 20.34 -0.79 -17.87
N TRP A 582 19.78 0.21 -18.55
CA TRP A 582 19.21 1.41 -17.94
C TRP A 582 17.68 1.38 -17.97
N ASP A 583 17.05 1.59 -16.83
CA ASP A 583 15.61 1.79 -16.68
C ASP A 583 15.33 3.25 -16.34
N THR A 584 14.60 3.93 -17.22
CA THR A 584 14.21 5.34 -17.05
C THR A 584 12.70 5.46 -17.00
N SER A 585 12.17 6.16 -15.99
CA SER A 585 10.74 6.30 -15.80
C SER A 585 10.30 7.74 -15.47
N LEU A 586 9.06 8.04 -15.85
CA LEU A 586 8.33 9.27 -15.51
C LEU A 586 6.96 8.89 -14.94
N ALA A 587 6.59 9.47 -13.81
CA ALA A 587 5.28 9.37 -13.18
C ALA A 587 4.62 10.74 -13.10
N LEU A 588 3.30 10.78 -13.29
CA LEU A 588 2.43 11.91 -13.02
C LEU A 588 1.29 11.43 -12.13
N THR A 589 1.11 12.08 -10.97
CA THR A 589 0.01 11.81 -10.05
C THR A 589 -0.83 13.07 -9.91
N TYR A 590 -2.12 12.98 -10.24
CA TYR A 590 -3.08 14.08 -10.21
C TYR A 590 -4.24 13.80 -9.26
N ARG A 591 -4.46 14.72 -8.31
CA ARG A 591 -5.50 14.69 -7.27
C ARG A 591 -6.36 15.95 -7.36
N PRO A 592 -7.42 15.97 -8.19
CA PRO A 592 -8.12 17.19 -8.61
C PRO A 592 -8.73 18.02 -7.49
N TRP A 593 -9.12 17.39 -6.39
CA TRP A 593 -9.75 18.07 -5.25
C TRP A 593 -8.90 18.04 -3.99
N LEU A 594 -7.62 17.68 -4.11
CA LEU A 594 -6.72 17.44 -2.97
C LEU A 594 -7.27 16.41 -1.97
N THR A 595 -8.25 15.60 -2.39
CA THR A 595 -8.79 14.47 -1.65
C THR A 595 -8.14 13.18 -2.14
N GLN A 596 -8.19 12.13 -1.32
CA GLN A 596 -7.73 10.79 -1.69
C GLN A 596 -8.84 9.95 -2.36
N ASN A 597 -10.04 10.53 -2.48
CA ASN A 597 -11.19 9.86 -3.09
C ASN A 597 -11.04 9.71 -4.61
N ILE A 598 -10.29 10.60 -5.27
CA ILE A 598 -10.03 10.52 -6.70
C ILE A 598 -8.54 10.76 -6.95
N VAL A 599 -7.87 9.72 -7.42
CA VAL A 599 -6.45 9.78 -7.79
C VAL A 599 -6.27 9.24 -9.20
N PHE A 600 -5.67 10.05 -10.07
CA PHE A 600 -5.25 9.62 -11.40
C PHE A 600 -3.73 9.51 -11.43
N ARG A 601 -3.21 8.41 -11.94
CA ARG A 601 -1.78 8.19 -12.15
C ARG A 601 -1.54 7.84 -13.61
N ALA A 602 -0.54 8.47 -14.20
CA ALA A 602 -0.03 8.12 -15.51
C ALA A 602 1.48 7.93 -15.39
N SER A 603 2.02 6.86 -15.94
CA SER A 603 3.46 6.61 -15.95
C SER A 603 3.93 6.02 -17.25
N GLY A 604 5.18 6.30 -17.59
CA GLY A 604 5.89 5.72 -18.72
C GLY A 604 7.29 5.33 -18.29
N ALA A 605 7.74 4.14 -18.68
CA ALA A 605 9.10 3.67 -18.44
C ALA A 605 9.67 2.98 -19.67
N VAL A 606 10.99 3.07 -19.79
CA VAL A 606 11.76 2.50 -20.89
C VAL A 606 12.99 1.79 -20.32
N LEU A 607 13.14 0.52 -20.66
CA LEU A 607 14.38 -0.23 -20.50
C LEU A 607 15.21 -0.11 -21.77
N SER A 608 16.41 0.43 -21.63
CA SER A 608 17.48 0.38 -22.63
C SER A 608 18.41 -0.78 -22.29
N PRO A 609 18.31 -1.91 -23.00
CA PRO A 609 19.06 -3.13 -22.69
C PRO A 609 20.57 -2.91 -22.72
N GLY A 610 21.25 -3.44 -21.69
CA GLY A 610 22.70 -3.60 -21.66
C GLY A 610 23.14 -4.89 -22.39
N PRO A 611 24.45 -5.14 -22.50
CA PRO A 611 24.99 -6.33 -23.15
C PRO A 611 24.46 -7.64 -22.56
N GLY A 612 24.34 -7.75 -21.23
CA GLY A 612 23.87 -8.97 -20.57
C GLY A 612 22.42 -9.30 -20.87
N PHE A 613 21.56 -8.28 -20.93
CA PHE A 613 20.19 -8.45 -21.43
C PHE A 613 20.18 -8.85 -22.91
N GLY A 614 21.05 -8.22 -23.72
CA GLY A 614 21.24 -8.56 -25.12
C GLY A 614 21.63 -10.02 -25.33
N ASP A 615 22.59 -10.53 -24.56
CA ASP A 615 23.05 -11.93 -24.62
C ASP A 615 21.90 -12.92 -24.33
N LEU A 616 20.99 -12.56 -23.41
CA LEU A 616 19.81 -13.38 -23.07
C LEU A 616 18.70 -13.33 -24.10
N PHE A 617 18.48 -12.16 -24.73
CA PHE A 617 17.28 -11.87 -25.51
C PHE A 617 17.57 -11.41 -26.95
N THR A 618 18.72 -11.78 -27.52
CA THR A 618 19.09 -11.41 -28.90
C THR A 618 17.98 -11.81 -29.87
N ASN A 619 17.23 -10.82 -30.36
CA ASN A 619 16.14 -10.96 -31.30
C ASN A 619 16.58 -10.44 -32.68
N SER A 620 16.19 -11.11 -33.75
CA SER A 620 16.51 -10.72 -35.13
C SER A 620 15.96 -9.34 -35.52
N SER A 621 14.92 -8.87 -34.83
CA SER A 621 14.23 -7.60 -35.11
C SER A 621 14.91 -6.35 -34.54
N GLN A 622 15.96 -6.47 -33.71
CA GLN A 622 16.69 -5.33 -33.14
C GLN A 622 15.78 -4.26 -32.46
N ASP A 623 14.70 -4.67 -31.78
CA ASP A 623 13.95 -3.75 -30.93
C ASP A 623 14.87 -3.32 -29.78
N GLY A 624 15.54 -2.18 -29.96
CA GLY A 624 16.62 -1.73 -29.08
C GLY A 624 16.15 -1.22 -27.73
N GLN A 625 14.83 -1.14 -27.48
CA GLN A 625 14.23 -0.63 -26.25
C GLN A 625 12.90 -1.32 -25.96
N TYR A 626 12.63 -1.56 -24.67
CA TYR A 626 11.33 -2.05 -24.18
C TYR A 626 10.65 -0.96 -23.37
N TYR A 627 9.32 -0.87 -23.45
CA TYR A 627 8.55 0.18 -22.79
C TYR A 627 7.40 -0.39 -21.94
N SER A 628 6.92 0.42 -21.00
CA SER A 628 5.65 0.25 -20.30
C SER A 628 4.99 1.62 -20.11
N MET A 629 3.71 1.74 -20.44
CA MET A 629 2.88 2.90 -20.22
C MET A 629 1.68 2.47 -19.40
N LEU A 630 1.51 3.04 -18.21
CA LEU A 630 0.41 2.73 -17.32
C LEU A 630 -0.45 3.96 -17.09
N PHE A 631 -1.76 3.76 -17.16
CA PHE A 631 -2.77 4.66 -16.63
C PHE A 631 -3.54 3.95 -15.52
N ASN A 632 -3.71 4.62 -14.40
CA ASN A 632 -4.41 4.11 -13.23
C ASN A 632 -5.37 5.18 -12.70
N ALA A 633 -6.60 4.79 -12.41
CA ALA A 633 -7.63 5.65 -11.85
C ALA A 633 -8.23 4.97 -10.62
N ILE A 634 -8.04 5.58 -9.45
CA ILE A 634 -8.51 5.06 -8.17
C ILE A 634 -9.63 5.98 -7.67
N LEU A 635 -10.78 5.37 -7.43
CA LEU A 635 -11.94 6.00 -6.81
C LEU A 635 -12.18 5.34 -5.46
N THR A 636 -12.18 6.13 -4.40
CA THR A 636 -12.40 5.66 -3.02
C THR A 636 -13.62 6.35 -2.41
N PHE A 637 -14.46 5.55 -1.77
CA PHE A 637 -15.58 5.97 -0.94
C PHE A 637 -15.25 5.70 0.52
#